data_AF-A0A3M1HCI7-F1
#
_entry.id   AF-A0A3M1HCI7-F1
#
_cell.length_a   1.000
_cell.length_b   1.000
_cell.length_c   1.000
_cell.angle_alpha   90.00
_cell.angle_beta   90.00
_cell.angle_gamma   90.00
#
_symmetry.space_group_name_H-M   'P 1'
#
loop_
_entity.id
_entity.type
_entity.pdbx_description
1 polymer ?
#
loop_
_entity_poly.entity_id
_entity_poly.type
_entity_poly.pdbx_seq_one_letter_code
_entity_poly.pdbx_strand_id
1 'polypeptide(L)'
;EQNYADTIKVAKKMLERKDEEVWSILAEVIKNHPVLLNRAPTLHRMGIQAFEPVLIEGNAITIHPLVCEGFNADFDGDQMAVHLPLSWEAQVESVTLMLSTNNVFSPANGRPIISASQDIVLGSSFLTWEVYQVEKKEQDKGKKEFCVYRVGDEERPVKAFHSREEVLMAFDLGKVDVHTPVRVRFPKGTVIQLDKNGKKKTLTSPELVLTTVGRILFHEVIPSKMPFYNFPLEKNALKNLIADSYGYLGKEGTLSLLDELKKLGFRWATLSGITFSAEDLKVPEKKAEFLEKAEKEVEKMEKLYKKGVLSEEERYNQIVDCWTRTTELIGKEMLSTLQQDKKDGKPYLNPIFLMSMSGARGNLQQIRQLAGIRGLMANPSGRIIETPIKANFREGLKVLEYFSSTHGARKGLADTALKTADAGHLTRKLADIAQSVVVTMDDCGTTKAITKGYVYKGDKVDMSLSEAIYGRTAKDTIVDLLTDEVIVRENELITEEIAQKIEALGYEKIRVRSPLTCEAPHGVCAKCYGMDLSRGMLAEKGLAVGIIAAQSIGEPGTQLTMRTFHIGGVVSWHVVDKSVKAKKTGFVKFENLKTVTNREGEVIVLNRKGVIEILDDKGRELEKEEIPVGAILKVKEGEKVKKGTILATWDPHMIAMISEHEGYISYEDIRPGVTVREHKDAKTGISRWIVSEHKGDFQPQIIIRESLDEDGHPVGKPLAVHQLPEKAHIEVKEGEHVYPGTILAKIPREIGGTQDITGGLPRVTELFEVRKPKDPAILSEIDGIVEVGDRKRGKRRIVIRSEVGTDEEGNPIYVEKEHLIPQGKNLRVASGDYVKAGEPLVDGPLVPQDVLRISGEEAVQQYLLREIQKVYRSQSVKINDKHVEIIISQMMRRVKVTDAGDTDFLPGQVVDKFVFRKENEKVLKEGKRPATAKPQLLGITKSALFSESFISAASFQETTKVLTEAALESKVDPLRGLKENVILGHMIPAGTGFKEYLKKHIYKEYPVEEIHDYKPDLPHKERLKTLFPDKKTDQSASSESALPLEKKN
;
A
#
# COMPACT_ATOMS: atom_id res chain seq x y z
N GLU A 1 3.92 -30.68 49.17
CA GLU A 1 3.51 -29.59 50.07
C GLU A 1 2.13 -29.79 50.67
N GLN A 2 1.11 -30.25 49.93
CA GLN A 2 -0.24 -30.50 50.47
C GLN A 2 -0.55 -31.96 50.89
N ASN A 3 0.39 -32.91 50.72
CA ASN A 3 0.28 -34.33 51.16
C ASN A 3 -0.99 -35.12 50.72
N TYR A 4 -1.67 -34.73 49.64
CA TYR A 4 -2.83 -35.48 49.11
C TYR A 4 -2.49 -36.89 48.59
N ALA A 5 -1.24 -37.15 48.21
CA ALA A 5 -0.79 -38.46 47.76
C ALA A 5 0.61 -38.78 48.29
N ASP A 6 0.78 -39.96 48.89
CA ASP A 6 2.06 -40.42 49.44
C ASP A 6 3.09 -40.80 48.37
N THR A 7 2.63 -41.17 47.17
CA THR A 7 3.52 -41.57 46.06
C THR A 7 2.99 -41.09 44.71
N ILE A 8 3.88 -40.91 43.73
CA ILE A 8 3.52 -40.54 42.34
C ILE A 8 2.53 -41.54 41.72
N LYS A 9 2.63 -42.83 42.08
CA LYS A 9 1.68 -43.86 41.62
C LYS A 9 0.27 -43.62 42.13
N VAL A 10 0.12 -43.20 43.39
CA VAL A 10 -1.18 -42.86 43.98
C VAL A 10 -1.71 -41.57 43.33
N ALA A 11 -0.87 -40.55 43.17
CA ALA A 11 -1.24 -39.30 42.48
C ALA A 11 -1.73 -39.55 41.05
N LYS A 12 -1.07 -40.46 40.30
CA LYS A 12 -1.50 -40.85 38.95
C LYS A 12 -2.89 -41.52 38.96
N LYS A 13 -3.16 -42.39 39.94
CA LYS A 13 -4.49 -43.01 40.09
C LYS A 13 -5.58 -41.99 40.44
N MET A 14 -5.27 -40.99 41.26
CA MET A 14 -6.20 -39.90 41.60
C MET A 14 -6.50 -39.03 40.37
N LEU A 15 -5.48 -38.72 39.56
CA LEU A 15 -5.62 -38.04 38.27
C LEU A 15 -6.48 -38.83 37.28
N GLU A 16 -6.26 -40.15 37.18
CA GLU A 16 -7.05 -41.04 36.30
C GLU A 16 -8.52 -41.14 36.73
N ARG A 17 -8.78 -41.11 38.04
CA ARG A 17 -10.15 -41.09 38.62
C ARG A 17 -10.82 -39.72 38.57
N LYS A 18 -10.04 -38.66 38.34
CA LYS A 18 -10.47 -37.25 38.34
C LYS A 18 -11.10 -36.83 39.68
N ASP A 19 -10.45 -37.20 40.77
CA ASP A 19 -10.89 -36.86 42.13
C ASP A 19 -11.00 -35.32 42.31
N GLU A 20 -11.91 -34.86 43.18
CA GLU A 20 -12.19 -33.42 43.36
C GLU A 20 -10.96 -32.59 43.74
N GLU A 21 -10.06 -33.16 44.55
CA GLU A 21 -8.81 -32.53 45.00
C GLU A 21 -7.90 -32.13 43.83
N VAL A 22 -7.93 -32.88 42.72
CA VAL A 22 -7.14 -32.61 41.52
C VAL A 22 -7.53 -31.27 40.89
N TRP A 23 -8.82 -30.93 40.90
CA TRP A 23 -9.31 -29.69 40.31
C TRP A 23 -8.90 -28.47 41.13
N SER A 24 -8.87 -28.60 42.46
CA SER A 24 -8.37 -27.55 43.36
C SER A 24 -6.89 -27.28 43.11
N ILE A 25 -6.08 -28.34 43.01
CA ILE A 25 -4.64 -28.21 42.71
C ILE A 25 -4.44 -27.62 41.31
N LEU A 26 -5.22 -28.08 40.33
CA LEU A 26 -5.13 -27.54 38.97
C LEU A 26 -5.45 -26.04 38.95
N ALA A 27 -6.49 -25.60 39.65
CA ALA A 27 -6.86 -24.19 39.76
C ALA A 27 -5.77 -23.33 40.41
N GLU A 28 -4.99 -23.90 41.34
CA GLU A 28 -3.83 -23.23 41.94
C GLU A 28 -2.64 -23.16 40.97
N VAL A 29 -2.34 -24.28 40.28
CA VAL A 29 -1.21 -24.39 39.34
C VAL A 29 -1.39 -23.52 38.10
N ILE A 30 -2.62 -23.37 37.60
CA ILE A 30 -2.90 -22.54 36.42
C ILE A 30 -2.80 -21.04 36.71
N LYS A 31 -2.87 -20.63 37.99
CA LYS A 31 -2.83 -19.22 38.36
C LYS A 31 -1.45 -18.64 38.06
N ASN A 32 -1.42 -17.54 37.29
CA ASN A 32 -0.18 -16.93 36.78
C ASN A 32 0.67 -17.84 35.87
N HIS A 33 0.11 -18.93 35.36
CA HIS A 33 0.80 -19.81 34.41
C HIS A 33 0.26 -19.55 32.99
N PRO A 34 0.93 -18.75 32.14
CA PRO A 34 0.45 -18.48 30.80
C PRO A 34 0.47 -19.74 29.94
N VAL A 35 -0.44 -19.80 28.96
CA VAL A 35 -0.46 -20.79 27.87
C VAL A 35 -0.29 -20.07 26.54
N LEU A 36 0.42 -20.69 25.60
CA LEU A 36 0.58 -20.16 24.25
C LEU A 36 -0.46 -20.80 23.32
N LEU A 37 -1.25 -19.98 22.65
CA LEU A 37 -2.15 -20.42 21.58
C LEU A 37 -1.52 -20.14 20.23
N ASN A 38 -1.57 -21.12 19.33
CA ASN A 38 -1.05 -21.02 17.97
C ASN A 38 -2.10 -21.47 16.95
N ARG A 39 -2.28 -20.69 15.88
CA ARG A 39 -3.07 -21.10 14.71
C ARG A 39 -2.14 -21.29 13.51
N ALA A 40 -2.12 -22.50 12.96
CA ALA A 40 -1.38 -22.80 11.74
C ALA A 40 -2.19 -22.43 10.49
N PRO A 41 -1.56 -21.90 9.42
CA PRO A 41 -0.14 -21.52 9.30
C PRO A 41 0.18 -20.16 9.94
N THR A 42 1.28 -20.07 10.69
CA THR A 42 1.72 -18.84 11.37
C THR A 42 2.41 -17.88 10.39
N LEU A 43 1.65 -16.99 9.74
CA LEU A 43 2.18 -16.03 8.76
C LEU A 43 2.87 -14.81 9.40
N HIS A 44 2.48 -14.46 10.62
CA HIS A 44 2.99 -13.31 11.36
C HIS A 44 2.98 -13.60 12.86
N ARG A 45 3.74 -12.82 13.63
CA ARG A 45 3.89 -13.06 15.08
C ARG A 45 2.60 -13.05 15.91
N MET A 46 1.48 -12.46 15.43
CA MET A 46 0.21 -12.51 16.19
C MET A 46 -0.50 -13.86 16.06
N GLY A 47 -0.06 -14.73 15.14
CA GLY A 47 -0.56 -16.10 15.06
C GLY A 47 -0.12 -16.98 16.25
N ILE A 48 0.74 -16.46 17.13
CA ILE A 48 1.08 -17.06 18.42
C ILE A 48 0.97 -15.99 19.51
N GLN A 49 0.12 -16.20 20.51
CA GLN A 49 -0.03 -15.28 21.64
C GLN A 49 -0.16 -16.05 22.96
N ALA A 50 0.25 -15.41 24.05
CA ALA A 50 0.05 -15.94 25.39
C ALA A 50 -1.30 -15.49 25.97
N PHE A 51 -1.92 -16.39 26.73
CA PHE A 51 -3.18 -16.17 27.45
C PHE A 51 -3.09 -16.78 28.85
N GLU A 52 -3.92 -16.28 29.75
CA GLU A 52 -4.16 -16.94 31.03
C GLU A 52 -5.26 -17.99 30.85
N PRO A 53 -5.01 -19.26 31.23
CA PRO A 53 -5.99 -20.32 31.08
C PRO A 53 -7.15 -20.15 32.08
N VAL A 54 -8.37 -20.35 31.59
CA VAL A 54 -9.59 -20.42 32.41
C VAL A 54 -10.18 -21.82 32.24
N LEU A 55 -10.46 -22.50 33.35
CA LEU A 55 -11.10 -23.82 33.31
C LEU A 55 -12.54 -23.67 32.84
N ILE A 56 -12.89 -24.45 31.82
CA ILE A 56 -14.22 -24.52 31.23
C ILE A 56 -14.65 -25.97 31.08
N GLU A 57 -15.95 -26.20 30.98
CA GLU A 57 -16.49 -27.51 30.63
C GLU A 57 -16.47 -27.71 29.10
N GLY A 58 -16.18 -28.93 28.66
CA GLY A 58 -16.15 -29.32 27.24
C GLY A 58 -14.74 -29.44 26.64
N ASN A 59 -14.70 -29.80 25.35
CA ASN A 59 -13.45 -30.10 24.63
C ASN A 59 -13.05 -29.00 23.62
N ALA A 60 -13.77 -27.89 23.58
CA ALA A 60 -13.53 -26.79 22.64
C ALA A 60 -12.73 -25.67 23.32
N ILE A 61 -11.73 -25.14 22.61
CA ILE A 61 -10.96 -23.99 23.08
C ILE A 61 -11.81 -22.72 22.89
N THR A 62 -12.06 -21.98 23.97
CA THR A 62 -12.69 -20.67 23.90
C THR A 62 -11.63 -19.58 23.74
N ILE A 63 -11.78 -18.73 22.74
CA ILE A 63 -10.87 -17.62 22.47
C ILE A 63 -11.61 -16.27 22.55
N HIS A 64 -10.88 -15.23 22.93
CA HIS A 64 -11.44 -13.90 23.02
C HIS A 64 -11.76 -13.31 21.62
N PRO A 65 -12.96 -12.71 21.39
CA PRO A 65 -13.35 -12.24 20.05
C PRO A 65 -12.42 -11.18 19.44
N LEU A 66 -11.83 -10.30 20.27
CA LEU A 66 -10.96 -9.21 19.77
C LEU A 66 -9.61 -9.71 19.24
N VAL A 67 -9.15 -10.91 19.61
CA VAL A 67 -7.89 -11.46 19.09
C VAL A 67 -8.08 -12.30 17.81
N CYS A 68 -9.32 -12.61 17.42
CA CYS A 68 -9.61 -13.44 16.26
C CYS A 68 -9.09 -12.82 14.95
N GLU A 69 -9.13 -11.49 14.82
CA GLU A 69 -8.53 -10.77 13.67
C GLU A 69 -7.01 -11.00 13.62
N GLY A 70 -6.33 -11.08 14.77
CA GLY A 70 -4.90 -11.34 14.86
C GLY A 70 -4.49 -12.78 14.54
N PHE A 71 -5.35 -13.76 14.83
CA PHE A 71 -5.14 -15.16 14.41
C PHE A 71 -5.65 -15.44 12.99
N ASN A 72 -6.41 -14.52 12.42
CA ASN A 72 -7.22 -14.71 11.22
C ASN A 72 -8.10 -15.98 11.34
N ALA A 73 -8.67 -16.20 12.53
CA ALA A 73 -9.41 -17.41 12.90
C ALA A 73 -10.89 -17.28 12.53
N ASP A 74 -11.42 -18.32 11.90
CA ASP A 74 -12.84 -18.47 11.60
C ASP A 74 -13.42 -19.63 12.43
N PHE A 75 -14.71 -19.56 12.78
CA PHE A 75 -15.36 -20.55 13.66
C PHE A 75 -16.15 -21.61 12.86
N ASP A 76 -15.63 -22.05 11.72
CA ASP A 76 -16.22 -23.07 10.85
C ASP A 76 -15.60 -24.48 11.04
N GLY A 77 -14.71 -24.64 12.02
CA GLY A 77 -14.02 -25.89 12.34
C GLY A 77 -12.51 -25.76 12.52
N ASP A 78 -11.97 -24.54 12.52
CA ASP A 78 -10.55 -24.28 12.77
C ASP A 78 -10.05 -24.89 14.09
N GLN A 79 -8.80 -25.34 14.05
CA GLN A 79 -8.10 -25.92 15.20
C GLN A 79 -6.93 -25.02 15.61
N MET A 80 -6.70 -24.93 16.92
CA MET A 80 -5.56 -24.23 17.50
C MET A 80 -4.75 -25.17 18.38
N ALA A 81 -3.43 -25.00 18.36
CA ALA A 81 -2.51 -25.72 19.22
C ALA A 81 -2.27 -24.92 20.51
N VAL A 82 -2.20 -25.64 21.64
CA VAL A 82 -1.86 -25.07 22.95
C VAL A 82 -0.47 -25.55 23.34
N HIS A 83 0.43 -24.64 23.70
CA HIS A 83 1.76 -24.96 24.21
C HIS A 83 1.93 -24.43 25.64
N LEU A 84 2.53 -25.24 26.51
CA LEU A 84 2.76 -24.92 27.91
C LEU A 84 4.24 -24.52 28.12
N PRO A 85 4.54 -23.27 28.51
CA PRO A 85 5.91 -22.85 28.84
C PRO A 85 6.33 -23.45 30.19
N LEU A 86 7.35 -24.31 30.17
CA LEU A 86 7.79 -25.04 31.37
C LEU A 86 8.85 -24.30 32.20
N SER A 87 9.81 -23.63 31.55
CA SER A 87 10.86 -22.91 32.29
C SER A 87 10.36 -21.56 32.80
N TRP A 88 10.95 -21.09 33.89
CA TRP A 88 10.59 -19.80 34.48
C TRP A 88 10.91 -18.65 33.51
N GLU A 89 12.01 -18.75 32.74
CA GLU A 89 12.36 -17.76 31.72
C GLU A 89 11.28 -17.70 30.63
N ALA A 90 10.80 -18.86 30.16
CA ALA A 90 9.77 -18.94 29.13
C ALA A 90 8.42 -18.41 29.62
N GLN A 91 8.07 -18.64 30.89
CA GLN A 91 6.86 -18.09 31.50
C GLN A 91 6.95 -16.56 31.59
N VAL A 92 8.07 -16.02 32.10
CA VAL A 92 8.30 -14.57 32.18
C VAL A 92 8.29 -13.93 30.80
N GLU A 93 8.93 -14.55 29.81
CA GLU A 93 8.93 -14.09 28.42
C GLU A 93 7.51 -14.09 27.83
N SER A 94 6.74 -15.13 28.10
CA SER A 94 5.35 -15.25 27.64
C SER A 94 4.47 -14.12 28.20
N VAL A 95 4.56 -13.84 29.50
CA VAL A 95 3.80 -12.75 30.15
C VAL A 95 4.27 -11.37 29.67
N THR A 96 5.59 -11.17 29.55
CA THR A 96 6.17 -9.85 29.27
C THR A 96 6.08 -9.46 27.80
N LEU A 97 6.22 -10.43 26.88
CA LEU A 97 6.31 -10.16 25.44
C LEU A 97 5.11 -10.68 24.66
N MET A 98 4.63 -11.89 24.96
CA MET A 98 3.67 -12.60 24.11
C MET A 98 2.20 -12.45 24.53
N LEU A 99 1.94 -11.94 25.74
CA LEU A 99 0.58 -11.74 26.24
C LEU A 99 -0.22 -10.87 25.27
N SER A 100 -1.46 -11.28 25.00
CA SER A 100 -2.34 -10.59 24.04
C SER A 100 -2.51 -9.10 24.35
N THR A 101 -2.55 -8.73 25.63
CA THR A 101 -2.64 -7.34 26.10
C THR A 101 -1.43 -6.47 25.75
N ASN A 102 -0.26 -7.07 25.49
CA ASN A 102 0.94 -6.35 25.04
C ASN A 102 0.95 -6.12 23.53
N ASN A 103 0.13 -6.86 22.79
CA ASN A 103 0.21 -7.02 21.34
C ASN A 103 -1.04 -6.45 20.64
N VAL A 104 -1.34 -5.17 20.92
CA VAL A 104 -2.55 -4.48 20.41
C VAL A 104 -2.35 -3.97 18.97
N PHE A 105 -1.15 -3.50 18.65
CA PHE A 105 -0.86 -2.84 17.37
C PHE A 105 -0.17 -3.76 16.36
N SER A 106 -0.46 -3.50 15.09
CA SER A 106 0.19 -4.17 13.97
C SER A 106 1.67 -3.81 13.88
N PRO A 107 2.57 -4.80 13.78
CA PRO A 107 3.97 -4.50 13.47
C PRO A 107 4.17 -3.96 12.05
N ALA A 108 3.20 -4.18 11.13
CA ALA A 108 3.33 -3.77 9.73
C ALA A 108 3.08 -2.28 9.51
N ASN A 109 2.12 -1.69 10.22
CA ASN A 109 1.65 -0.31 9.99
C ASN A 109 1.35 0.49 11.27
N GLY A 110 1.47 -0.10 12.46
CA GLY A 110 1.21 0.58 13.74
C GLY A 110 -0.26 0.88 14.03
N ARG A 111 -1.20 0.34 13.24
CA ARG A 111 -2.64 0.46 13.51
C ARG A 111 -3.10 -0.66 14.45
N PRO A 112 -4.14 -0.45 15.26
CA PRO A 112 -4.70 -1.51 16.11
C PRO A 112 -5.15 -2.73 15.28
N ILE A 113 -4.59 -3.91 15.61
CA ILE A 113 -5.06 -5.22 15.12
C ILE A 113 -6.16 -5.72 16.03
N ILE A 114 -5.96 -5.62 17.34
CA ILE A 114 -6.99 -5.94 18.32
C ILE A 114 -8.03 -4.81 18.23
N SER A 115 -9.07 -5.07 17.47
CA SER A 115 -10.10 -4.09 17.15
C SER A 115 -11.48 -4.72 17.14
N ALA A 116 -12.50 -3.88 17.30
CA ALA A 116 -13.88 -4.32 17.14
C ALA A 116 -14.06 -4.93 15.74
N SER A 117 -14.58 -6.16 15.70
CA SER A 117 -14.86 -6.89 14.47
C SER A 117 -16.36 -7.15 14.34
N GLN A 118 -16.82 -7.25 13.08
CA GLN A 118 -18.16 -7.68 12.68
C GLN A 118 -19.28 -7.11 13.58
N ASP A 119 -19.89 -7.94 14.43
CA ASP A 119 -21.06 -7.60 15.23
C ASP A 119 -20.82 -6.47 16.23
N ILE A 120 -19.61 -6.38 16.79
CA ILE A 120 -19.23 -5.31 17.71
C ILE A 120 -19.25 -3.96 16.98
N VAL A 121 -18.75 -3.95 15.73
CA VAL A 121 -18.81 -2.77 14.86
C VAL A 121 -20.25 -2.47 14.51
N LEU A 122 -21.05 -3.48 14.15
CA LEU A 122 -22.44 -3.29 13.77
C LEU A 122 -23.26 -2.65 14.89
N GLY A 123 -23.14 -3.14 16.13
CA GLY A 123 -23.84 -2.58 17.30
C GLY A 123 -23.39 -1.15 17.64
N SER A 124 -22.09 -0.88 17.54
CA SER A 124 -21.53 0.47 17.78
C SER A 124 -21.95 1.46 16.70
N SER A 125 -21.93 1.03 15.43
CA SER A 125 -22.38 1.84 14.30
C SER A 125 -23.88 2.07 14.36
N PHE A 126 -24.69 1.06 14.72
CA PHE A 126 -26.13 1.19 14.92
C PHE A 126 -26.43 2.31 15.93
N LEU A 127 -25.84 2.25 17.12
CA LEU A 127 -26.01 3.29 18.14
C LEU A 127 -25.68 4.71 17.65
N THR A 128 -24.60 4.85 16.88
CA THR A 128 -24.08 6.16 16.49
C THR A 128 -24.64 6.68 15.16
N TRP A 129 -25.45 5.88 14.47
CA TRP A 129 -26.03 6.22 13.17
C TRP A 129 -27.13 7.27 13.28
N GLU A 130 -27.12 8.22 12.34
CA GLU A 130 -28.17 9.20 12.18
C GLU A 130 -29.19 8.69 11.15
N VAL A 131 -30.43 8.52 11.61
CA VAL A 131 -31.55 8.07 10.77
C VAL A 131 -32.40 9.26 10.29
N TYR A 132 -32.51 10.31 11.11
CA TYR A 132 -33.35 11.46 10.83
C TYR A 132 -32.54 12.61 10.25
N GLN A 133 -33.00 13.16 9.13
CA GLN A 133 -32.48 14.43 8.61
C GLN A 133 -32.99 15.58 9.48
N VAL A 134 -32.06 16.37 10.02
CA VAL A 134 -32.37 17.52 10.87
C VAL A 134 -32.26 18.79 10.03
N GLU A 135 -33.36 19.53 9.94
CA GLU A 135 -33.42 20.84 9.29
C GLU A 135 -33.35 21.95 10.34
N LYS A 136 -32.56 22.99 10.08
CA LYS A 136 -32.55 24.22 10.88
C LYS A 136 -33.60 25.17 10.29
N LYS A 137 -34.57 25.58 11.10
CA LYS A 137 -35.55 26.62 10.73
C LYS A 137 -35.42 27.81 11.68
N GLU A 138 -35.53 29.00 11.12
CA GLU A 138 -35.55 30.25 11.88
C GLU A 138 -36.99 30.66 12.18
N GLN A 139 -37.26 31.05 13.43
CA GLN A 139 -38.49 31.77 13.79
C GLN A 139 -38.15 33.22 14.16
N ASP A 140 -38.99 34.15 13.71
CA ASP A 140 -38.98 35.58 14.03
C ASP A 140 -37.63 36.28 13.91
N LYS A 141 -37.38 36.87 12.72
CA LYS A 141 -36.36 37.91 12.46
C LYS A 141 -35.05 37.71 13.26
N GLY A 142 -34.44 36.53 13.14
CA GLY A 142 -33.06 36.26 13.57
C GLY A 142 -32.81 36.08 15.07
N LYS A 143 -33.81 35.73 15.91
CA LYS A 143 -33.59 35.60 17.37
C LYS A 143 -33.68 34.19 17.98
N LYS A 144 -34.28 33.19 17.34
CA LYS A 144 -34.28 31.79 17.83
C LYS A 144 -34.17 30.76 16.70
N GLU A 145 -33.03 30.07 16.62
CA GLU A 145 -32.85 28.87 15.79
C GLU A 145 -33.45 27.64 16.48
N PHE A 146 -34.41 26.98 15.83
CA PHE A 146 -34.92 25.69 16.27
C PHE A 146 -34.65 24.62 15.20
N CYS A 147 -34.28 23.42 15.66
CA CYS A 147 -34.06 22.28 14.79
C CYS A 147 -35.33 21.44 14.77
N VAL A 148 -35.75 21.00 13.59
CA VAL A 148 -36.87 20.06 13.41
C VAL A 148 -36.37 18.83 12.67
N TYR A 149 -36.99 17.68 12.96
CA TYR A 149 -36.74 16.42 12.26
C TYR A 149 -38.09 15.80 11.86
N ARG A 150 -38.13 15.11 10.71
CA ARG A 150 -39.36 14.46 10.22
C ARG A 150 -39.47 13.02 10.71
N VAL A 151 -40.67 12.66 11.17
CA VAL A 151 -41.07 11.27 11.41
C VAL A 151 -42.31 11.01 10.55
N GLY A 152 -42.12 10.36 9.39
CA GLY A 152 -43.18 10.29 8.38
C GLY A 152 -43.47 11.66 7.78
N ASP A 153 -44.73 12.05 7.75
CA ASP A 153 -45.20 13.36 7.27
C ASP A 153 -45.24 14.43 8.38
N GLU A 154 -44.97 14.05 9.64
CA GLU A 154 -44.97 14.96 10.79
C GLU A 154 -43.59 15.58 11.05
N GLU A 155 -43.53 16.91 11.18
CA GLU A 155 -42.35 17.63 11.65
C GLU A 155 -42.36 17.74 13.19
N ARG A 156 -41.32 17.24 13.85
CA ARG A 156 -41.17 17.30 15.31
C ARG A 156 -40.00 18.21 15.72
N PRO A 157 -40.16 19.06 16.74
CA PRO A 157 -39.05 19.87 17.25
C PRO A 157 -38.03 18.98 17.97
N VAL A 158 -36.74 19.26 17.74
CA VAL A 158 -35.64 18.61 18.46
C VAL A 158 -35.66 19.07 19.93
N LYS A 159 -35.84 18.13 20.85
CA LYS A 159 -35.84 18.40 22.29
C LYS A 159 -34.45 18.85 22.76
N ALA A 160 -34.41 19.83 23.65
CA ALA A 160 -33.19 20.30 24.30
C ALA A 160 -33.14 19.81 25.75
N PHE A 161 -31.98 19.34 26.17
CA PHE A 161 -31.73 18.79 27.51
C PHE A 161 -30.59 19.54 28.20
N HIS A 162 -30.69 19.66 29.51
CA HIS A 162 -29.72 20.36 30.35
C HIS A 162 -28.44 19.55 30.56
N SER A 163 -28.54 18.22 30.75
CA SER A 163 -27.39 17.35 30.99
C SER A 163 -27.51 16.03 30.22
N ARG A 164 -26.40 15.27 30.20
CA ARG A 164 -26.35 13.91 29.63
C ARG A 164 -27.24 12.94 30.41
N GLU A 165 -27.24 13.06 31.74
CA GLU A 165 -28.06 12.23 32.64
C GLU A 165 -29.56 12.42 32.38
N GLU A 166 -29.99 13.65 32.07
CA GLU A 166 -31.39 13.93 31.73
C GLU A 166 -31.83 13.21 30.45
N VAL A 167 -30.92 13.08 29.46
CA VAL A 167 -31.18 12.31 28.24
C VAL A 167 -31.29 10.82 28.55
N LEU A 168 -30.39 10.28 29.37
CA LEU A 168 -30.43 8.88 29.80
C LEU A 168 -31.72 8.58 30.56
N MET A 169 -32.12 9.46 31.48
CA MET A 169 -33.40 9.36 32.18
C MET A 169 -34.59 9.39 31.21
N ALA A 170 -34.57 10.26 30.21
CA ALA A 170 -35.62 10.32 29.20
C ALA A 170 -35.67 9.06 28.33
N PHE A 171 -34.51 8.44 28.06
CA PHE A 171 -34.39 7.18 27.35
C PHE A 171 -34.94 6.01 28.17
N ASP A 172 -34.56 5.90 29.44
CA ASP A 172 -35.04 4.85 30.36
C ASP A 172 -36.56 4.93 30.59
N LEU A 173 -37.12 6.14 30.57
CA LEU A 173 -38.58 6.37 30.63
C LEU A 173 -39.30 6.13 29.28
N GLY A 174 -38.58 5.78 28.22
CA GLY A 174 -39.15 5.53 26.88
C GLY A 174 -39.69 6.78 26.18
N LYS A 175 -39.25 7.99 26.57
CA LYS A 175 -39.71 9.26 25.97
C LYS A 175 -38.92 9.70 24.72
N VAL A 176 -37.76 9.08 24.50
CA VAL A 176 -36.88 9.28 23.35
C VAL A 176 -36.31 7.93 22.91
N ASP A 177 -36.20 7.71 21.60
CA ASP A 177 -35.55 6.52 21.03
C ASP A 177 -34.06 6.75 20.78
N VAL A 178 -33.30 5.67 20.58
CA VAL A 178 -31.84 5.67 20.34
C VAL A 178 -31.39 6.64 19.25
N HIS A 179 -32.09 6.66 18.11
CA HIS A 179 -31.72 7.51 16.96
C HIS A 179 -32.34 8.92 17.02
N THR A 180 -33.08 9.25 18.07
CA THR A 180 -33.74 10.55 18.18
C THR A 180 -32.67 11.66 18.26
N PRO A 181 -32.72 12.68 17.38
CA PRO A 181 -31.82 13.82 17.50
C PRO A 181 -32.19 14.63 18.74
N VAL A 182 -31.17 15.05 19.50
CA VAL A 182 -31.29 15.80 20.75
C VAL A 182 -30.26 16.92 20.80
N ARG A 183 -30.61 18.03 21.45
CA ARG A 183 -29.66 19.12 21.75
C ARG A 183 -29.25 19.04 23.20
N VAL A 184 -27.99 18.77 23.49
CA VAL A 184 -27.50 18.62 24.86
C VAL A 184 -26.47 19.68 25.18
N ARG A 185 -26.56 20.27 26.38
CA ARG A 185 -25.59 21.24 26.85
C ARG A 185 -24.34 20.52 27.35
N PHE A 186 -23.19 20.85 26.78
CA PHE A 186 -21.89 20.36 27.25
C PHE A 186 -21.19 21.40 28.13
N PRO A 187 -20.41 20.97 29.15
CA PRO A 187 -19.67 21.89 30.01
C PRO A 187 -18.48 22.53 29.27
N LYS A 188 -17.98 23.64 29.83
CA LYS A 188 -16.77 24.32 29.33
C LYS A 188 -15.56 23.39 29.42
N GLY A 189 -14.72 23.35 28.39
CA GLY A 189 -13.53 22.52 28.31
C GLY A 189 -13.72 21.15 27.67
N THR A 190 -14.95 20.75 27.29
CA THR A 190 -15.16 19.51 26.54
C THR A 190 -14.62 19.65 25.12
N VAL A 191 -13.80 18.68 24.70
CA VAL A 191 -13.33 18.54 23.32
C VAL A 191 -14.33 17.70 22.55
N ILE A 192 -14.84 18.22 21.44
CA ILE A 192 -15.78 17.52 20.56
C ILE A 192 -15.09 17.25 19.23
N GLN A 193 -15.09 15.99 18.83
CA GLN A 193 -14.64 15.62 17.49
C GLN A 193 -15.85 15.60 16.55
N LEU A 194 -15.81 16.49 15.56
CA LEU A 194 -16.94 16.72 14.64
C LEU A 194 -16.88 15.79 13.42
N ASP A 195 -15.68 15.41 12.99
CA ASP A 195 -15.47 14.64 11.76
C ASP A 195 -14.43 13.53 11.92
N LYS A 196 -14.46 12.59 10.98
CA LYS A 196 -13.47 11.51 10.81
C LYS A 196 -12.05 12.02 10.56
N ASN A 197 -11.90 13.23 10.03
CA ASN A 197 -10.61 13.85 9.69
C ASN A 197 -9.93 14.56 10.86
N GLY A 198 -10.33 14.24 12.11
CA GLY A 198 -9.68 14.79 13.31
C GLY A 198 -9.99 16.25 13.61
N LYS A 199 -11.04 16.84 12.99
CA LYS A 199 -11.46 18.20 13.31
C LYS A 199 -12.05 18.25 14.72
N LYS A 200 -11.25 18.77 15.66
CA LYS A 200 -11.59 18.92 17.08
C LYS A 200 -12.06 20.35 17.36
N LYS A 201 -13.19 20.49 18.05
CA LYS A 201 -13.71 21.76 18.58
C LYS A 201 -13.69 21.70 20.09
N THR A 202 -12.84 22.50 20.72
CA THR A 202 -12.82 22.66 22.17
C THR A 202 -13.81 23.76 22.56
N LEU A 203 -14.75 23.44 23.45
CA LEU A 203 -15.76 24.39 23.89
C LEU A 203 -15.19 25.40 24.91
N THR A 204 -15.15 26.66 24.54
CA THR A 204 -14.72 27.79 25.41
C THR A 204 -15.84 28.29 26.32
N SER A 205 -17.09 28.01 25.98
CA SER A 205 -18.30 28.29 26.75
C SER A 205 -19.25 27.08 26.69
N PRO A 206 -20.18 26.93 27.66
CA PRO A 206 -21.16 25.85 27.60
C PRO A 206 -22.11 26.05 26.41
N GLU A 207 -22.05 25.14 25.43
CA GLU A 207 -22.78 25.21 24.17
C GLU A 207 -23.79 24.04 24.04
N LEU A 208 -24.93 24.30 23.40
CA LEU A 208 -25.91 23.27 23.03
C LEU A 208 -25.47 22.58 21.75
N VAL A 209 -25.08 21.31 21.86
CA VAL A 209 -24.58 20.51 20.73
C VAL A 209 -25.70 19.61 20.23
N LEU A 210 -25.89 19.58 18.91
CA LEU A 210 -26.80 18.64 18.25
C LEU A 210 -26.13 17.27 18.18
N THR A 211 -26.75 16.26 18.76
CA THR A 211 -26.27 14.87 18.77
C THR A 211 -27.46 13.89 18.79
N THR A 212 -27.20 12.59 18.94
CA THR A 212 -28.23 11.56 19.09
C THR A 212 -28.14 10.92 20.47
N VAL A 213 -29.25 10.34 20.95
CA VAL A 213 -29.28 9.60 22.23
C VAL A 213 -28.26 8.46 22.22
N GLY A 214 -28.17 7.72 21.12
CA GLY A 214 -27.22 6.62 20.96
C GLY A 214 -25.74 7.04 21.03
N ARG A 215 -25.37 8.24 20.57
CA ARG A 215 -24.00 8.77 20.75
C ARG A 215 -23.69 9.12 22.20
N ILE A 216 -24.68 9.55 22.97
CA ILE A 216 -24.54 9.83 24.40
C ILE A 216 -24.38 8.52 25.17
N LEU A 217 -25.18 7.51 24.84
CA LEU A 217 -25.04 6.15 25.37
C LEU A 217 -23.66 5.55 25.05
N PHE A 218 -23.17 5.76 23.82
CA PHE A 218 -21.83 5.31 23.45
C PHE A 218 -20.73 6.05 24.24
N HIS A 219 -20.91 7.34 24.50
CA HIS A 219 -19.95 8.14 25.26
C HIS A 219 -19.86 7.76 26.74
N GLU A 220 -20.88 7.12 27.33
CA GLU A 220 -20.82 6.61 28.71
C GLU A 220 -19.67 5.60 28.91
N VAL A 221 -19.37 4.82 27.87
CA VAL A 221 -18.26 3.86 27.87
C VAL A 221 -16.89 4.52 27.65
N ILE A 222 -16.86 5.73 27.10
CA ILE A 222 -15.62 6.44 26.81
C ILE A 222 -15.15 7.19 28.07
N PRO A 223 -13.90 7.00 28.52
CA PRO A 223 -13.36 7.73 29.65
C PRO A 223 -13.38 9.26 29.46
N SER A 224 -13.60 10.01 30.53
CA SER A 224 -13.81 11.46 30.51
C SER A 224 -12.66 12.30 29.94
N LYS A 225 -11.45 11.75 29.85
CA LYS A 225 -10.27 12.40 29.25
C LYS A 225 -10.33 12.43 27.71
N MET A 226 -11.14 11.59 27.08
CA MET A 226 -11.26 11.50 25.62
C MET A 226 -12.32 12.46 25.08
N PRO A 227 -12.22 12.85 23.79
CA PRO A 227 -13.19 13.74 23.17
C PRO A 227 -14.57 13.07 23.01
N PHE A 228 -15.61 13.90 22.89
CA PHE A 228 -16.93 13.44 22.48
C PHE A 228 -16.97 13.24 20.96
N TYR A 229 -17.21 12.01 20.52
CA TYR A 229 -17.26 11.65 19.09
C TYR A 229 -18.67 11.85 18.55
N ASN A 230 -18.88 12.92 17.77
CA ASN A 230 -20.20 13.27 17.24
C ASN A 230 -20.37 12.95 15.75
N PHE A 231 -20.04 11.72 15.35
CA PHE A 231 -20.21 11.23 13.99
C PHE A 231 -20.45 9.70 14.00
N PRO A 232 -20.93 9.09 12.89
CA PRO A 232 -21.13 7.65 12.82
C PRO A 232 -19.81 6.88 12.97
N LEU A 233 -19.75 5.97 13.95
CA LEU A 233 -18.57 5.18 14.26
C LEU A 233 -18.55 3.88 13.45
N GLU A 234 -17.97 3.97 12.25
CA GLU A 234 -17.66 2.84 11.38
C GLU A 234 -16.41 2.09 11.84
N LYS A 235 -16.10 0.93 11.24
CA LYS A 235 -14.90 0.11 11.53
C LYS A 235 -13.61 0.93 11.59
N ASN A 236 -13.36 1.78 10.59
CA ASN A 236 -12.15 2.60 10.54
C ASN A 236 -12.14 3.69 11.62
N ALA A 237 -13.31 4.27 11.93
CA ALA A 237 -13.44 5.26 13.00
C ALA A 237 -13.18 4.62 14.38
N LEU A 238 -13.68 3.40 14.61
CA LEU A 238 -13.40 2.64 15.83
C LEU A 238 -11.91 2.30 15.97
N LYS A 239 -11.23 1.95 14.88
CA LYS A 239 -9.76 1.76 14.89
C LYS A 239 -9.02 3.05 15.28
N ASN A 240 -9.46 4.20 14.76
CA ASN A 240 -8.87 5.49 15.12
C ASN A 240 -9.18 5.85 16.59
N LEU A 241 -10.39 5.55 17.08
CA LEU A 241 -10.76 5.76 18.49
C LEU A 241 -9.87 4.93 19.44
N ILE A 242 -9.51 3.70 19.07
CA ILE A 242 -8.57 2.87 19.84
C ILE A 242 -7.17 3.48 19.83
N ALA A 243 -6.72 4.00 18.68
CA ALA A 243 -5.43 4.70 18.58
C ALA A 243 -5.41 5.98 19.43
N ASP A 244 -6.47 6.80 19.36
CA ASP A 244 -6.65 7.98 20.20
C ASP A 244 -6.62 7.61 21.69
N SER A 245 -7.35 6.55 22.08
CA SER A 245 -7.36 6.04 23.46
C SER A 245 -5.96 5.71 23.95
N TYR A 246 -5.14 5.08 23.11
CA TYR A 246 -3.76 4.76 23.48
C TYR A 246 -2.91 6.01 23.67
N GLY A 247 -3.11 7.04 22.85
CA GLY A 247 -2.44 8.34 23.01
C GLY A 247 -2.83 9.07 24.29
N TYR A 248 -4.13 9.10 24.64
CA TYR A 248 -4.64 9.87 25.78
C TYR A 248 -4.57 9.13 27.13
N LEU A 249 -4.85 7.83 27.14
CA LEU A 249 -5.04 7.02 28.34
C LEU A 249 -3.90 6.01 28.55
N GLY A 250 -3.06 5.81 27.55
CA GLY A 250 -2.06 4.75 27.55
C GLY A 250 -2.69 3.36 27.41
N LYS A 251 -1.88 2.34 27.73
CA LYS A 251 -2.22 0.93 27.51
C LYS A 251 -3.40 0.45 28.36
N GLU A 252 -3.36 0.65 29.68
CA GLU A 252 -4.37 0.12 30.61
C GLU A 252 -5.77 0.68 30.33
N GLY A 253 -5.87 2.01 30.14
CA GLY A 253 -7.14 2.64 29.80
C GLY A 253 -7.71 2.17 28.46
N THR A 254 -6.84 1.87 27.49
CA THR A 254 -7.26 1.33 26.18
C THR A 254 -7.79 -0.10 26.28
N LEU A 255 -7.18 -0.94 27.12
CA LEU A 255 -7.65 -2.32 27.34
C LEU A 255 -9.03 -2.32 28.02
N SER A 256 -9.22 -1.47 29.05
CA SER A 256 -10.52 -1.32 29.69
C SER A 256 -11.59 -0.82 28.72
N LEU A 257 -11.26 0.16 27.87
CA LEU A 257 -12.16 0.66 26.84
C LEU A 257 -12.54 -0.44 25.83
N LEU A 258 -11.58 -1.26 25.38
CA LEU A 258 -11.83 -2.35 24.44
C LEU A 258 -12.82 -3.38 24.99
N ASP A 259 -12.71 -3.73 26.27
CA ASP A 259 -13.63 -4.67 26.92
C ASP A 259 -15.04 -4.10 27.09
N GLU A 260 -15.16 -2.82 27.46
CA GLU A 260 -16.46 -2.17 27.55
C GLU A 260 -17.09 -1.97 26.17
N LEU A 261 -16.30 -1.63 25.15
CA LEU A 261 -16.75 -1.54 23.77
C LEU A 261 -17.24 -2.90 23.24
N LYS A 262 -16.56 -3.99 23.58
CA LYS A 262 -17.02 -5.35 23.29
C LYS A 262 -18.39 -5.63 23.92
N LYS A 263 -18.57 -5.36 25.21
CA LYS A 263 -19.84 -5.57 25.92
C LYS A 263 -20.97 -4.74 25.33
N LEU A 264 -20.71 -3.44 25.10
CA LEU A 264 -21.66 -2.51 24.50
C LEU A 264 -22.04 -2.94 23.08
N GLY A 265 -21.04 -3.26 22.25
CA GLY A 265 -21.24 -3.69 20.87
C GLY A 265 -22.13 -4.93 20.78
N PHE A 266 -21.84 -5.98 21.55
CA PHE A 266 -22.68 -7.19 21.58
C PHE A 266 -24.08 -6.92 22.12
N ARG A 267 -24.20 -6.18 23.23
CA ARG A 267 -25.51 -5.83 23.82
C ARG A 267 -26.41 -5.13 22.80
N TRP A 268 -25.87 -4.13 22.10
CA TRP A 268 -26.65 -3.36 21.14
C TRP A 268 -26.84 -4.07 19.80
N ALA A 269 -25.90 -4.93 19.38
CA ALA A 269 -26.14 -5.84 18.27
C ALA A 269 -27.36 -6.75 18.56
N THR A 270 -27.46 -7.32 19.76
CA THR A 270 -28.62 -8.13 20.15
C THR A 270 -29.90 -7.30 20.26
N LEU A 271 -29.87 -6.16 20.95
CA LEU A 271 -31.06 -5.30 21.15
C LEU A 271 -31.57 -4.67 19.85
N SER A 272 -30.68 -4.40 18.89
CA SER A 272 -31.05 -3.81 17.60
C SER A 272 -31.98 -4.71 16.78
N GLY A 273 -31.95 -6.04 17.02
CA GLY A 273 -32.75 -7.00 16.28
C GLY A 273 -32.49 -6.98 14.76
N ILE A 274 -31.30 -6.52 14.34
CA ILE A 274 -30.94 -6.43 12.92
C ILE A 274 -30.99 -7.83 12.31
N THR A 275 -31.85 -7.97 11.31
CA THR A 275 -32.06 -9.21 10.56
C THR A 275 -31.74 -9.01 9.09
N PHE A 276 -31.66 -10.11 8.34
CA PHE A 276 -31.49 -10.11 6.90
C PHE A 276 -32.69 -10.80 6.26
N SER A 277 -33.47 -10.06 5.47
CA SER A 277 -34.57 -10.61 4.69
C SER A 277 -34.43 -10.30 3.19
N ALA A 278 -35.11 -11.10 2.36
CA ALA A 278 -35.16 -10.86 0.92
C ALA A 278 -35.85 -9.53 0.57
N GLU A 279 -36.74 -9.04 1.43
CA GLU A 279 -37.45 -7.76 1.24
C GLU A 279 -36.52 -6.56 1.39
N ASP A 280 -35.55 -6.63 2.32
CA ASP A 280 -34.58 -5.56 2.57
C ASP A 280 -33.65 -5.30 1.36
N LEU A 281 -33.54 -6.24 0.41
CA LEU A 281 -32.73 -6.12 -0.80
C LEU A 281 -33.40 -5.27 -1.90
N LYS A 282 -33.72 -4.00 -1.67
CA LYS A 282 -34.49 -3.21 -2.64
C LYS A 282 -33.75 -3.01 -3.97
N VAL A 283 -34.39 -3.44 -5.06
CA VAL A 283 -33.91 -3.22 -6.43
C VAL A 283 -34.27 -1.78 -6.84
N PRO A 284 -33.34 -1.02 -7.45
CA PRO A 284 -33.63 0.35 -7.88
C PRO A 284 -34.66 0.38 -9.02
N GLU A 285 -35.68 1.22 -8.93
CA GLU A 285 -36.69 1.35 -9.99
C GLU A 285 -36.08 1.85 -11.31
N LYS A 286 -35.13 2.80 -11.22
CA LYS A 286 -34.40 3.33 -12.38
C LYS A 286 -33.45 2.33 -13.05
N LYS A 287 -33.29 1.11 -12.50
CA LYS A 287 -32.46 0.06 -13.09
C LYS A 287 -32.87 -0.23 -14.53
N ALA A 288 -34.17 -0.37 -14.79
CA ALA A 288 -34.68 -0.66 -16.14
C ALA A 288 -34.30 0.44 -17.13
N GLU A 289 -34.43 1.72 -16.74
CA GLU A 289 -34.04 2.85 -17.58
C GLU A 289 -32.54 2.87 -17.91
N PHE A 290 -31.68 2.54 -16.94
CA PHE A 290 -30.24 2.49 -17.17
C PHE A 290 -29.86 1.34 -18.12
N LEU A 291 -30.52 0.19 -17.99
CA LEU A 291 -30.30 -0.96 -18.88
C LEU A 291 -30.74 -0.62 -20.31
N GLU A 292 -31.92 -0.02 -20.51
CA GLU A 292 -32.39 0.38 -21.84
C GLU A 292 -31.48 1.42 -22.49
N LYS A 293 -30.98 2.39 -21.70
CA LYS A 293 -30.02 3.39 -22.21
C LYS A 293 -28.73 2.72 -22.67
N ALA A 294 -28.18 1.80 -21.88
CA ALA A 294 -26.97 1.05 -22.23
C ALA A 294 -27.19 0.17 -23.48
N GLU A 295 -28.33 -0.52 -23.58
CA GLU A 295 -28.66 -1.35 -24.75
C GLU A 295 -28.76 -0.51 -26.03
N LYS A 296 -29.38 0.67 -25.97
CA LYS A 296 -29.44 1.60 -27.11
C LYS A 296 -28.05 2.13 -27.50
N GLU A 297 -27.15 2.35 -26.55
CA GLU A 297 -25.77 2.72 -26.84
C GLU A 297 -24.99 1.57 -27.51
N VAL A 298 -25.12 0.35 -26.99
CA VAL A 298 -24.51 -0.85 -27.58
C VAL A 298 -25.04 -1.09 -29.00
N GLU A 299 -26.34 -0.93 -29.23
CA GLU A 299 -26.93 -1.07 -30.57
C GLU A 299 -26.40 0.00 -31.54
N LYS A 300 -26.19 1.24 -31.09
CA LYS A 300 -25.53 2.28 -31.89
C LYS A 300 -24.10 1.90 -32.24
N MET A 301 -23.33 1.37 -31.29
CA MET A 301 -21.97 0.88 -31.53
C MET A 301 -21.96 -0.27 -32.52
N GLU A 302 -22.89 -1.22 -32.41
CA GLU A 302 -23.04 -2.30 -33.40
C GLU A 302 -23.43 -1.79 -34.78
N LYS A 303 -24.29 -0.77 -34.88
CA LYS A 303 -24.63 -0.13 -36.15
C LYS A 303 -23.41 0.58 -36.76
N LEU A 304 -22.61 1.28 -35.96
CA LEU A 304 -21.37 1.93 -36.41
C LEU A 304 -20.33 0.91 -36.87
N TYR A 305 -20.23 -0.22 -36.18
CA TYR A 305 -19.41 -1.35 -36.58
C TYR A 305 -19.89 -1.95 -37.91
N LYS A 306 -21.20 -2.22 -38.07
CA LYS A 306 -21.80 -2.70 -39.33
C LYS A 306 -21.57 -1.73 -40.49
N LYS A 307 -21.55 -0.42 -40.23
CA LYS A 307 -21.21 0.63 -41.21
C LYS A 307 -19.71 0.77 -41.48
N GLY A 308 -18.85 0.04 -40.77
CA GLY A 308 -17.40 0.05 -40.97
C GLY A 308 -16.62 1.13 -40.25
N VAL A 309 -17.28 1.95 -39.45
CA VAL A 309 -16.65 3.08 -38.75
C VAL A 309 -15.77 2.58 -37.62
N LEU A 310 -16.23 1.59 -36.86
CA LEU A 310 -15.50 1.01 -35.71
C LEU A 310 -14.80 -0.30 -36.08
N SER A 311 -13.65 -0.57 -35.48
CA SER A 311 -13.01 -1.89 -35.51
C SER A 311 -13.70 -2.88 -34.56
N GLU A 312 -13.42 -4.18 -34.69
CA GLU A 312 -13.94 -5.19 -33.74
C GLU A 312 -13.39 -4.96 -32.32
N GLU A 313 -12.11 -4.60 -32.18
CA GLU A 313 -11.49 -4.32 -30.88
C GLU A 313 -12.03 -3.03 -30.25
N GLU A 314 -12.23 -1.98 -31.05
CA GLU A 314 -12.85 -0.73 -30.60
C GLU A 314 -14.29 -0.96 -30.14
N ARG A 315 -15.06 -1.71 -30.94
CA ARG A 315 -16.43 -2.12 -30.58
C ARG A 315 -16.42 -2.86 -29.24
N TYR A 316 -15.54 -3.86 -29.09
CA TYR A 316 -15.44 -4.64 -27.87
C TYR A 316 -15.11 -3.78 -26.64
N ASN A 317 -14.07 -2.93 -26.73
CA ASN A 317 -13.67 -2.05 -25.62
C ASN A 317 -14.76 -1.04 -25.26
N GLN A 318 -15.40 -0.41 -26.26
CA GLN A 318 -16.49 0.53 -26.02
C GLN A 318 -17.72 -0.12 -25.38
N ILE A 319 -18.05 -1.36 -25.75
CA ILE A 319 -19.13 -2.13 -25.13
C ILE A 319 -18.80 -2.43 -23.67
N VAL A 320 -17.58 -2.91 -23.39
CA VAL A 320 -17.11 -3.18 -22.02
C VAL A 320 -17.17 -1.92 -21.16
N ASP A 321 -16.72 -0.77 -21.69
CA ASP A 321 -16.78 0.53 -21.00
C ASP A 321 -18.22 0.96 -20.70
N CYS A 322 -19.12 0.84 -21.69
CA CYS A 322 -20.54 1.18 -21.55
C CYS A 322 -21.19 0.38 -20.42
N TRP A 323 -20.97 -0.94 -20.40
CA TRP A 323 -21.49 -1.81 -19.35
C TRP A 323 -20.85 -1.57 -17.98
N THR A 324 -19.55 -1.28 -17.94
CA THR A 324 -18.84 -0.94 -16.70
C THR A 324 -19.42 0.33 -16.09
N ARG A 325 -19.58 1.40 -16.88
CA ARG A 325 -20.20 2.66 -16.45
C ARG A 325 -21.64 2.45 -15.97
N THR A 326 -22.42 1.66 -16.71
CA THR A 326 -23.81 1.35 -16.34
C THR A 326 -23.88 0.60 -15.00
N THR A 327 -22.98 -0.36 -14.80
CA THR A 327 -22.86 -1.13 -13.56
C THR A 327 -22.51 -0.22 -12.37
N GLU A 328 -21.64 0.79 -12.55
CA GLU A 328 -21.35 1.79 -11.51
C GLU A 328 -22.53 2.71 -11.21
N LEU A 329 -23.25 3.17 -12.23
CA LEU A 329 -24.44 4.02 -12.06
C LEU A 329 -25.54 3.30 -11.28
N ILE A 330 -25.83 2.03 -11.64
CA ILE A 330 -26.79 1.19 -10.93
C ILE A 330 -26.35 0.99 -9.48
N GLY A 331 -25.04 0.77 -9.24
CA GLY A 331 -24.50 0.62 -7.89
C GLY A 331 -24.70 1.87 -7.02
N LYS A 332 -24.50 3.07 -7.57
CA LYS A 332 -24.72 4.34 -6.86
C LYS A 332 -26.21 4.57 -6.56
N GLU A 333 -27.09 4.34 -7.53
CA GLU A 333 -28.54 4.51 -7.34
C GLU A 333 -29.10 3.50 -6.31
N MET A 334 -28.61 2.27 -6.34
CA MET A 334 -28.95 1.25 -5.35
C MET A 334 -28.57 1.66 -3.94
N LEU A 335 -27.38 2.23 -3.74
CA LEU A 335 -26.99 2.73 -2.42
C LEU A 335 -27.94 3.83 -1.95
N SER A 336 -28.27 4.80 -2.81
CA SER A 336 -29.21 5.87 -2.50
C SER A 336 -30.61 5.33 -2.13
N THR A 337 -31.07 4.31 -2.86
CA THR A 337 -32.36 3.64 -2.62
C THR A 337 -32.39 2.94 -1.25
N LEU A 338 -31.30 2.24 -0.90
CA LEU A 338 -31.18 1.57 0.40
C LEU A 338 -31.02 2.56 1.56
N GLN A 339 -30.39 3.72 1.32
CA GLN A 339 -30.23 4.77 2.32
C GLN A 339 -31.55 5.49 2.64
N GLN A 340 -32.39 5.71 1.63
CA GLN A 340 -33.68 6.41 1.76
C GLN A 340 -34.85 5.44 2.00
N ASP A 341 -34.56 4.25 2.50
CA ASP A 341 -35.57 3.23 2.71
C ASP A 341 -36.61 3.67 3.75
N LYS A 342 -37.88 3.33 3.49
CA LYS A 342 -39.03 3.66 4.34
C LYS A 342 -39.89 2.42 4.53
N LYS A 343 -40.32 2.17 5.78
CA LYS A 343 -41.37 1.20 6.13
C LYS A 343 -42.48 1.97 6.85
N ASP A 344 -43.73 1.80 6.42
CA ASP A 344 -44.92 2.47 6.99
C ASP A 344 -44.78 4.00 7.11
N GLY A 345 -44.19 4.65 6.10
CA GLY A 345 -43.94 6.10 6.07
C GLY A 345 -42.75 6.57 6.93
N LYS A 346 -42.24 5.76 7.86
CA LYS A 346 -41.09 6.12 8.72
C LYS A 346 -39.76 5.81 8.03
N PRO A 347 -38.71 6.62 8.27
CA PRO A 347 -37.35 6.28 7.85
C PRO A 347 -36.95 4.93 8.47
N TYR A 348 -36.60 3.96 7.64
CA TYR A 348 -36.17 2.64 8.07
C TYR A 348 -34.68 2.49 7.82
N LEU A 349 -33.92 2.20 8.87
CA LEU A 349 -32.50 1.93 8.72
C LEU A 349 -32.32 0.52 8.15
N ASN A 350 -32.09 0.44 6.84
CA ASN A 350 -31.93 -0.84 6.17
C ASN A 350 -30.71 -1.60 6.72
N PRO A 351 -30.88 -2.86 7.19
CA PRO A 351 -29.81 -3.71 7.70
C PRO A 351 -28.61 -3.83 6.78
N ILE A 352 -28.86 -4.03 5.48
CA ILE A 352 -27.83 -4.31 4.47
C ILE A 352 -27.00 -3.06 4.21
N PHE A 353 -27.66 -1.91 4.17
CA PHE A 353 -26.99 -0.61 4.11
C PHE A 353 -26.08 -0.40 5.31
N LEU A 354 -26.59 -0.65 6.52
CA LEU A 354 -25.82 -0.49 7.74
C LEU A 354 -24.62 -1.44 7.79
N MET A 355 -24.79 -2.73 7.46
CA MET A 355 -23.69 -3.72 7.46
C MET A 355 -22.53 -3.30 6.56
N SER A 356 -22.82 -2.76 5.38
CA SER A 356 -21.78 -2.33 4.44
C SER A 356 -21.18 -0.96 4.76
N MET A 357 -22.00 0.02 5.16
CA MET A 357 -21.47 1.35 5.50
C MET A 357 -20.71 1.36 6.83
N SER A 358 -21.14 0.56 7.81
CA SER A 358 -20.36 0.34 9.05
C SER A 358 -19.02 -0.34 8.79
N GLY A 359 -18.88 -1.07 7.67
CA GLY A 359 -17.73 -1.91 7.39
C GLY A 359 -17.69 -3.17 8.27
N ALA A 360 -18.79 -3.52 8.93
CA ALA A 360 -18.92 -4.75 9.72
C ALA A 360 -18.82 -5.99 8.82
N ARG A 361 -19.63 -6.03 7.75
CA ARG A 361 -19.62 -7.09 6.74
C ARG A 361 -20.28 -6.62 5.45
N GLY A 362 -19.71 -7.01 4.31
CA GLY A 362 -20.27 -6.69 2.99
C GLY A 362 -19.58 -5.51 2.31
N ASN A 363 -19.08 -5.76 1.10
CA ASN A 363 -18.54 -4.73 0.21
C ASN A 363 -19.67 -4.16 -0.68
N LEU A 364 -19.55 -2.91 -1.12
CA LEU A 364 -20.46 -2.28 -2.09
C LEU A 364 -20.62 -3.14 -3.35
N GLN A 365 -19.54 -3.79 -3.80
CA GLN A 365 -19.57 -4.71 -4.93
C GLN A 365 -20.45 -5.94 -4.67
N GLN A 366 -20.48 -6.46 -3.44
CA GLN A 366 -21.30 -7.62 -3.07
C GLN A 366 -22.78 -7.23 -2.99
N ILE A 367 -23.11 -6.09 -2.36
CA ILE A 367 -24.49 -5.58 -2.34
C ILE A 367 -24.98 -5.33 -3.77
N ARG A 368 -24.13 -4.75 -4.62
CA ARG A 368 -24.46 -4.54 -6.03
C ARG A 368 -24.85 -5.82 -6.74
N GLN A 369 -24.21 -6.95 -6.45
CA GLN A 369 -24.59 -8.24 -7.02
C GLN A 369 -25.91 -8.79 -6.45
N LEU A 370 -26.25 -8.45 -5.20
CA LEU A 370 -27.47 -8.91 -4.55
C LEU A 370 -28.71 -8.19 -5.07
N ALA A 371 -28.69 -6.85 -5.15
CA ALA A 371 -29.86 -6.03 -5.48
C ALA A 371 -29.72 -5.17 -6.75
N GLY A 372 -28.51 -4.93 -7.25
CA GLY A 372 -28.28 -4.10 -8.44
C GLY A 372 -28.20 -4.93 -9.71
N ILE A 373 -26.98 -5.33 -10.06
CA ILE A 373 -26.62 -6.09 -11.26
C ILE A 373 -25.35 -6.89 -10.97
N ARG A 374 -25.25 -8.11 -11.49
CA ARG A 374 -24.01 -8.90 -11.37
C ARG A 374 -22.89 -8.38 -12.25
N GLY A 375 -23.22 -7.94 -13.47
CA GLY A 375 -22.32 -7.21 -14.36
C GLY A 375 -21.47 -8.11 -15.26
N LEU A 376 -20.29 -7.62 -15.66
CA LEU A 376 -19.36 -8.31 -16.56
C LEU A 376 -18.53 -9.37 -15.83
N MET A 377 -18.32 -10.52 -16.48
CA MET A 377 -17.52 -11.64 -15.98
C MET A 377 -16.31 -11.89 -16.89
N ALA A 378 -15.20 -12.38 -16.33
CA ALA A 378 -14.06 -12.86 -17.11
C ALA A 378 -14.18 -14.34 -17.45
N ASN A 379 -13.69 -14.71 -18.64
CA ASN A 379 -13.46 -16.11 -19.01
C ASN A 379 -12.19 -16.66 -18.33
N PRO A 380 -11.90 -17.97 -18.41
CA PRO A 380 -10.70 -18.55 -17.80
C PRO A 380 -9.39 -17.91 -18.30
N SER A 381 -9.36 -17.48 -19.56
CA SER A 381 -8.23 -16.77 -20.18
C SER A 381 -8.04 -15.34 -19.67
N GLY A 382 -8.99 -14.79 -18.89
CA GLY A 382 -8.95 -13.41 -18.38
C GLY A 382 -9.61 -12.36 -19.28
N ARG A 383 -10.11 -12.74 -20.46
CA ARG A 383 -10.86 -11.85 -21.36
C ARG A 383 -12.28 -11.66 -20.84
N ILE A 384 -12.77 -10.43 -20.86
CA ILE A 384 -14.12 -10.08 -20.38
C ILE A 384 -15.16 -10.58 -21.39
N ILE A 385 -16.22 -11.22 -20.90
CA ILE A 385 -17.35 -11.63 -21.73
C ILE A 385 -18.18 -10.38 -22.03
N GLU A 386 -18.41 -10.08 -23.32
CA GLU A 386 -19.10 -8.87 -23.77
C GLU A 386 -20.57 -8.80 -23.34
N THR A 387 -21.19 -9.96 -23.08
CA THR A 387 -22.56 -10.08 -22.60
C THR A 387 -22.58 -10.04 -21.06
N PRO A 388 -23.09 -8.95 -20.44
CA PRO A 388 -23.18 -8.86 -18.99
C PRO A 388 -24.33 -9.72 -18.45
N ILE A 389 -24.23 -10.06 -17.17
CA ILE A 389 -25.34 -10.64 -16.41
C ILE A 389 -26.20 -9.48 -15.89
N LYS A 390 -27.39 -9.31 -16.48
CA LYS A 390 -28.31 -8.20 -16.17
C LYS A 390 -29.09 -8.43 -14.88
N ALA A 391 -29.33 -9.70 -14.57
CA ALA A 391 -30.00 -10.10 -13.34
C ALA A 391 -29.11 -9.89 -12.10
N ASN A 392 -29.77 -9.81 -10.95
CA ASN A 392 -29.14 -9.87 -9.63
C ASN A 392 -29.57 -11.14 -8.88
N PHE A 393 -29.00 -11.40 -7.70
CA PHE A 393 -29.35 -12.61 -6.93
C PHE A 393 -30.79 -12.60 -6.38
N ARG A 394 -31.38 -11.43 -6.13
CA ARG A 394 -32.79 -11.32 -5.70
C ARG A 394 -33.77 -11.73 -6.82
N GLU A 395 -33.47 -11.35 -8.06
CA GLU A 395 -34.26 -11.68 -9.25
C GLU A 395 -34.04 -13.12 -9.72
N GLY A 396 -32.89 -13.71 -9.39
CA GLY A 396 -32.46 -15.02 -9.86
C GLY A 396 -31.74 -14.96 -11.21
N LEU A 397 -30.84 -15.93 -11.45
CA LEU A 397 -30.03 -15.99 -12.66
C LEU A 397 -30.60 -16.99 -13.66
N LYS A 398 -30.60 -16.64 -14.96
CA LYS A 398 -30.91 -17.60 -16.02
C LYS A 398 -29.79 -18.64 -16.15
N VAL A 399 -30.08 -19.80 -16.75
CA VAL A 399 -29.11 -20.90 -16.91
C VAL A 399 -27.81 -20.45 -17.58
N LEU A 400 -27.89 -19.67 -18.67
CA LEU A 400 -26.71 -19.13 -19.36
C LEU A 400 -25.93 -18.12 -18.52
N GLU A 401 -26.63 -17.23 -17.80
CA GLU A 401 -25.99 -16.24 -16.92
C GLU A 401 -25.28 -16.93 -15.75
N TYR A 402 -25.91 -17.94 -15.15
CA TYR A 402 -25.32 -18.77 -14.11
C TYR A 402 -24.08 -19.50 -14.64
N PHE A 403 -24.19 -20.16 -15.80
CA PHE A 403 -23.08 -20.87 -16.43
C PHE A 403 -21.90 -19.93 -16.74
N SER A 404 -22.14 -18.75 -17.33
CA SER A 404 -21.08 -17.76 -17.54
C SER A 404 -20.41 -17.35 -16.22
N SER A 405 -21.17 -17.20 -15.14
CA SER A 405 -20.62 -16.89 -13.82
C SER A 405 -19.75 -18.01 -13.22
N THR A 406 -19.96 -19.28 -13.58
CA THR A 406 -19.19 -20.41 -13.02
C THR A 406 -17.71 -20.37 -13.43
N HIS A 407 -17.39 -19.81 -14.60
CA HIS A 407 -16.00 -19.71 -15.09
C HIS A 407 -15.16 -18.85 -14.15
N GLY A 408 -15.67 -17.66 -13.80
CA GLY A 408 -15.02 -16.74 -12.87
C GLY A 408 -14.88 -17.32 -11.47
N ALA A 409 -15.93 -17.97 -10.96
CA ALA A 409 -15.91 -18.60 -9.63
C ALA A 409 -14.91 -19.76 -9.55
N ARG A 410 -14.89 -20.66 -10.54
CA ARG A 410 -13.96 -21.80 -10.58
C ARG A 410 -12.51 -21.33 -10.70
N LYS A 411 -12.23 -20.34 -11.55
CA LYS A 411 -10.89 -19.74 -11.66
C LYS A 411 -10.45 -19.12 -10.34
N GLY A 412 -11.32 -18.35 -9.68
CA GLY A 412 -11.02 -17.75 -8.37
C GLY A 412 -10.67 -18.78 -7.30
N LEU A 413 -11.42 -19.88 -7.24
CA LEU A 413 -11.13 -21.02 -6.34
C LEU A 413 -9.78 -21.68 -6.64
N ALA A 414 -9.52 -21.99 -7.92
CA ALA A 414 -8.27 -22.63 -8.34
C ALA A 414 -7.05 -21.73 -8.09
N ASP A 415 -7.14 -20.45 -8.43
CA ASP A 415 -6.09 -19.46 -8.19
C ASP A 415 -5.80 -19.31 -6.70
N THR A 416 -6.82 -19.32 -5.84
CA THR A 416 -6.64 -19.22 -4.39
C THR A 416 -5.89 -20.44 -3.85
N ALA A 417 -6.25 -21.64 -4.30
CA ALA A 417 -5.57 -22.87 -3.89
C ALA A 417 -4.10 -22.91 -4.34
N LEU A 418 -3.80 -22.51 -5.58
CA LEU A 418 -2.44 -22.56 -6.13
C LEU A 418 -1.55 -21.42 -5.62
N LYS A 419 -2.04 -20.17 -5.64
CA LYS A 419 -1.22 -18.99 -5.33
C LYS A 419 -0.92 -18.82 -3.84
N THR A 420 -1.67 -19.49 -2.96
CA THR A 420 -1.37 -19.52 -1.52
C THR A 420 0.00 -20.16 -1.25
N ALA A 421 0.36 -21.20 -2.01
CA ALA A 421 1.68 -21.83 -1.90
C ALA A 421 2.81 -20.87 -2.33
N ASP A 422 2.61 -20.09 -3.40
CA ASP A 422 3.59 -19.11 -3.88
C ASP A 422 3.82 -17.99 -2.86
N ALA A 423 2.76 -17.49 -2.20
CA ALA A 423 2.86 -16.47 -1.17
C ALA A 423 3.61 -16.96 0.08
N GLY A 424 3.30 -18.20 0.52
CA GLY A 424 4.04 -18.86 1.60
C GLY A 424 5.52 -19.05 1.25
N HIS A 425 5.81 -19.46 -0.01
CA HIS A 425 7.19 -19.58 -0.48
C HIS A 425 7.90 -18.22 -0.47
N LEU A 426 7.28 -17.15 -0.96
CA LEU A 426 7.87 -15.82 -0.93
C LEU A 426 8.19 -15.38 0.51
N THR A 427 7.25 -15.56 1.43
CA THR A 427 7.42 -15.23 2.85
C THR A 427 8.63 -15.95 3.45
N ARG A 428 8.79 -17.25 3.14
CA ARG A 428 9.96 -18.03 3.55
C ARG A 428 11.27 -17.41 3.01
N LYS A 429 11.34 -17.09 1.71
CA LYS A 429 12.54 -16.47 1.11
C LYS A 429 12.88 -15.12 1.74
N LEU A 430 11.86 -14.31 2.04
CA LEU A 430 12.02 -13.02 2.70
C LEU A 430 12.56 -13.19 4.12
N ALA A 431 12.08 -14.19 4.86
CA ALA A 431 12.60 -14.48 6.20
C ALA A 431 14.06 -14.95 6.14
N ASP A 432 14.41 -15.83 5.19
CA ASP A 432 15.77 -16.36 5.05
C ASP A 432 16.81 -15.26 4.75
N ILE A 433 16.49 -14.27 3.90
CA ILE A 433 17.40 -13.13 3.64
C ILE A 433 17.47 -12.15 4.82
N ALA A 434 16.36 -11.95 5.54
CA ALA A 434 16.25 -10.90 6.54
C ALA A 434 16.56 -11.35 7.97
N GLN A 435 16.63 -12.65 8.25
CA GLN A 435 16.79 -13.17 9.62
C GLN A 435 18.03 -12.67 10.37
N SER A 436 19.11 -12.32 9.67
CA SER A 436 20.33 -11.79 10.30
C SER A 436 20.21 -10.31 10.70
N VAL A 437 19.12 -9.64 10.34
CA VAL A 437 18.93 -8.20 10.55
C VAL A 437 18.26 -7.96 11.91
N VAL A 438 19.07 -7.60 12.89
CA VAL A 438 18.68 -7.27 14.27
C VAL A 438 19.10 -5.83 14.60
N VAL A 439 18.42 -5.17 15.53
CA VAL A 439 18.87 -3.86 16.05
C VAL A 439 20.06 -4.07 16.97
N THR A 440 21.25 -3.64 16.56
CA THR A 440 22.49 -3.92 17.31
C THR A 440 23.01 -2.74 18.13
N MET A 441 22.76 -1.51 17.68
CA MET A 441 23.25 -0.27 18.28
C MET A 441 22.20 0.84 18.19
N ASP A 442 22.36 1.93 18.94
CA ASP A 442 21.40 3.04 18.94
C ASP A 442 21.57 3.94 17.70
N ASP A 443 22.80 4.31 17.39
CA ASP A 443 23.13 5.21 16.29
C ASP A 443 24.36 4.72 15.52
N CYS A 444 24.28 4.70 14.19
CA CYS A 444 25.40 4.38 13.30
C CYS A 444 26.19 5.62 12.84
N GLY A 445 25.75 6.84 13.19
CA GLY A 445 26.44 8.09 12.84
C GLY A 445 26.33 8.51 11.36
N THR A 446 25.53 7.81 10.54
CA THR A 446 25.46 8.12 9.11
C THR A 446 24.91 9.52 8.82
N THR A 447 25.53 10.19 7.84
CA THR A 447 25.09 11.50 7.32
C THR A 447 24.05 11.36 6.21
N LYS A 448 23.90 10.16 5.64
CA LYS A 448 23.00 9.88 4.52
C LYS A 448 21.55 9.74 4.99
N ALA A 449 20.63 10.33 4.25
CA ALA A 449 19.20 10.27 4.51
C ALA A 449 18.42 10.09 3.20
N ILE A 450 17.18 9.64 3.32
CA ILE A 450 16.26 9.53 2.18
C ILE A 450 15.22 10.63 2.26
N THR A 451 14.78 11.12 1.10
CA THR A 451 13.72 12.11 1.02
C THR A 451 12.36 11.43 0.94
N LYS A 452 11.44 11.76 1.84
CA LYS A 452 10.04 11.31 1.83
C LYS A 452 9.12 12.49 1.57
N GLY A 453 8.05 12.26 0.82
CA GLY A 453 7.06 13.26 0.45
C GLY A 453 5.69 12.65 0.20
N TYR A 454 4.73 13.48 -0.20
CA TYR A 454 3.42 13.01 -0.64
C TYR A 454 3.55 12.00 -1.78
N VAL A 455 2.71 10.96 -1.73
CA VAL A 455 2.58 10.02 -2.84
C VAL A 455 1.24 10.22 -3.51
N TYR A 456 1.29 10.64 -4.77
CA TYR A 456 0.12 10.86 -5.61
C TYR A 456 -0.17 9.61 -6.46
N LYS A 457 -1.45 9.28 -6.60
CA LYS A 457 -1.96 8.29 -7.56
C LYS A 457 -2.86 9.01 -8.56
N GLY A 458 -2.25 9.48 -9.65
CA GLY A 458 -2.89 10.48 -10.52
C GLY A 458 -3.16 11.74 -9.70
N ASP A 459 -4.43 12.12 -9.61
CA ASP A 459 -4.85 13.38 -8.99
C ASP A 459 -5.17 13.28 -7.50
N LYS A 460 -5.20 12.05 -6.98
CA LYS A 460 -5.53 11.80 -5.57
C LYS A 460 -4.26 11.58 -4.78
N VAL A 461 -4.19 12.23 -3.62
CA VAL A 461 -3.19 11.92 -2.59
C VAL A 461 -3.48 10.50 -2.10
N ASP A 462 -2.60 9.57 -2.41
CA ASP A 462 -2.68 8.18 -1.96
C ASP A 462 -2.12 8.05 -0.54
N MET A 463 -1.07 8.82 -0.24
CA MET A 463 -0.46 8.91 1.09
C MET A 463 -0.09 10.35 1.43
N SER A 464 -0.53 10.80 2.60
CA SER A 464 -0.14 12.08 3.18
C SER A 464 1.33 12.08 3.61
N LEU A 465 1.89 13.26 3.79
CA LEU A 465 3.25 13.39 4.33
C LEU A 465 3.33 12.81 5.75
N SER A 466 2.30 13.06 6.57
CA SER A 466 2.23 12.54 7.95
C SER A 466 2.30 11.03 8.03
N GLU A 467 1.54 10.31 7.18
CA GLU A 467 1.58 8.84 7.12
C GLU A 467 2.95 8.32 6.66
N ALA A 468 3.63 9.04 5.76
CA ALA A 468 4.92 8.62 5.20
C ALA A 468 6.09 8.76 6.20
N ILE A 469 6.06 9.79 7.04
CA ILE A 469 7.13 10.09 8.03
C ILE A 469 6.86 9.50 9.41
N TYR A 470 5.64 9.03 9.67
CA TYR A 470 5.26 8.46 10.96
C TYR A 470 6.21 7.33 11.42
N GLY A 471 6.75 7.49 12.64
CA GLY A 471 7.64 6.51 13.26
C GLY A 471 9.04 6.45 12.62
N ARG A 472 9.44 7.48 11.87
CA ARG A 472 10.80 7.70 11.36
C ARG A 472 11.56 8.68 12.25
N THR A 473 12.87 8.74 12.06
CA THR A 473 13.73 9.69 12.76
C THR A 473 14.10 10.82 11.80
N ALA A 474 13.92 12.07 12.24
CA ALA A 474 14.29 13.24 11.45
C ALA A 474 15.81 13.30 11.28
N LYS A 475 16.28 13.64 10.06
CA LYS A 475 17.70 13.93 9.86
C LYS A 475 18.01 15.40 10.07
N ASP A 476 17.10 16.28 9.69
CA ASP A 476 17.26 17.72 9.85
C ASP A 476 16.40 18.24 10.99
N THR A 477 16.85 19.33 11.61
CA THR A 477 16.01 20.10 12.53
C THR A 477 14.99 20.88 11.72
N ILE A 478 13.70 20.67 11.99
CA ILE A 478 12.60 21.38 11.32
C ILE A 478 12.08 22.43 12.29
N VAL A 479 12.11 23.68 11.83
CA VAL A 479 11.61 24.87 12.52
C VAL A 479 10.41 25.43 11.78
N ASP A 480 9.42 25.92 12.53
CA ASP A 480 8.36 26.72 11.96
C ASP A 480 8.89 28.11 11.61
N LEU A 481 8.87 28.45 10.33
CA LEU A 481 9.37 29.74 9.83
C LEU A 481 8.54 30.95 10.32
N LEU A 482 7.31 30.74 10.80
CA LEU A 482 6.44 31.81 11.28
C LEU A 482 6.63 32.11 12.77
N THR A 483 6.85 31.07 13.58
CA THR A 483 6.91 31.16 15.05
C THR A 483 8.31 31.01 15.61
N ASP A 484 9.28 30.58 14.78
CA ASP A 484 10.65 30.21 15.17
C ASP A 484 10.70 29.05 16.20
N GLU A 485 9.60 28.31 16.34
CA GLU A 485 9.53 27.14 17.21
C GLU A 485 10.13 25.90 16.53
N VAL A 486 11.00 25.20 17.24
CA VAL A 486 11.56 23.92 16.80
C VAL A 486 10.51 22.83 16.97
N ILE A 487 10.08 22.22 15.87
CA ILE A 487 9.06 21.17 15.88
C ILE A 487 9.69 19.79 16.09
N VAL A 488 10.83 19.54 15.46
CA VAL A 488 11.60 18.31 15.64
C VAL A 488 13.08 18.58 15.45
N ARG A 489 13.93 18.05 16.35
CA ARG A 489 15.39 18.15 16.24
C ARG A 489 15.96 17.05 15.36
N GLU A 490 17.19 17.26 14.90
CA GLU A 490 17.97 16.19 14.28
C GLU A 490 18.05 14.97 15.22
N ASN A 491 17.87 13.77 14.65
CA ASN A 491 17.87 12.49 15.34
C ASN A 491 16.72 12.25 16.32
N GLU A 492 15.71 13.11 16.32
CA GLU A 492 14.50 12.92 17.11
C GLU A 492 13.43 12.10 16.37
N LEU A 493 12.66 11.34 17.13
CA LEU A 493 11.62 10.46 16.60
C LEU A 493 10.37 11.27 16.23
N ILE A 494 9.88 11.07 15.01
CA ILE A 494 8.68 11.72 14.50
C ILE A 494 7.44 10.94 14.98
N THR A 495 6.77 11.47 15.99
CA THR A 495 5.47 10.99 16.49
C THR A 495 4.33 11.49 15.58
N GLU A 496 3.11 10.96 15.77
CA GLU A 496 1.95 11.37 14.98
C GLU A 496 1.63 12.87 15.12
N GLU A 497 1.73 13.43 16.32
CA GLU A 497 1.51 14.85 16.58
C GLU A 497 2.54 15.73 15.85
N ILE A 498 3.81 15.33 15.90
CA ILE A 498 4.90 16.01 15.19
C ILE A 498 4.66 15.92 13.68
N ALA A 499 4.27 14.75 13.18
CA ALA A 499 4.01 14.53 11.77
C ALA A 499 2.86 15.41 11.24
N GLN A 500 1.77 15.55 12.00
CA GLN A 500 0.65 16.43 11.67
C GLN A 500 1.05 17.91 11.71
N LYS A 501 1.87 18.33 12.68
CA LYS A 501 2.41 19.70 12.73
C LYS A 501 3.25 20.00 11.50
N ILE A 502 4.14 19.09 11.09
CA ILE A 502 4.97 19.30 9.91
C ILE A 502 4.12 19.38 8.63
N GLU A 503 3.08 18.56 8.53
CA GLU A 503 2.14 18.63 7.41
C GLU A 503 1.37 19.96 7.38
N ALA A 504 0.97 20.48 8.55
CA ALA A 504 0.25 21.75 8.67
C ALA A 504 1.08 22.98 8.24
N LEU A 505 2.42 22.89 8.32
CA LEU A 505 3.33 23.92 7.81
C LEU A 505 3.40 23.97 6.28
N GLY A 506 2.89 22.93 5.59
CA GLY A 506 2.90 22.86 4.14
C GLY A 506 4.21 22.38 3.52
N TYR A 507 5.09 21.70 4.27
CA TYR A 507 6.25 21.03 3.69
C TYR A 507 5.79 19.93 2.72
N GLU A 508 6.44 19.83 1.55
CA GLU A 508 6.15 18.76 0.57
C GLU A 508 7.03 17.52 0.78
N LYS A 509 8.27 17.74 1.21
CA LYS A 509 9.31 16.71 1.32
C LYS A 509 10.21 16.96 2.53
N ILE A 510 10.63 15.89 3.18
CA ILE A 510 11.50 15.90 4.37
C ILE A 510 12.56 14.82 4.25
N ARG A 511 13.76 15.09 4.76
CA ARG A 511 14.84 14.10 4.88
C ARG A 511 14.72 13.32 6.19
N VAL A 512 14.64 12.00 6.07
CA VAL A 512 14.52 11.07 7.21
C VAL A 512 15.60 9.99 7.14
N ARG A 513 15.96 9.45 8.30
CA ARG A 513 16.85 8.28 8.37
C ARG A 513 16.12 7.02 7.92
N SER A 514 16.85 6.08 7.31
CA SER A 514 16.30 4.84 6.77
C SER A 514 17.25 3.65 6.97
N PRO A 515 16.71 2.42 7.05
CA PRO A 515 17.51 1.19 6.96
C PRO A 515 18.34 1.07 5.66
N LEU A 516 17.95 1.76 4.58
CA LEU A 516 18.69 1.78 3.32
C LEU A 516 20.06 2.46 3.42
N THR A 517 20.15 3.51 4.25
CA THR A 517 21.36 4.32 4.41
C THR A 517 22.13 3.96 5.67
N CYS A 518 21.70 2.93 6.40
CA CYS A 518 22.31 2.53 7.66
C CYS A 518 23.73 1.96 7.45
N GLU A 519 24.68 2.43 8.25
CA GLU A 519 26.09 2.00 8.19
C GLU A 519 26.49 1.12 9.37
N ALA A 520 25.51 0.55 10.09
CA ALA A 520 25.77 -0.45 11.12
C ALA A 520 26.36 -1.73 10.48
N PRO A 521 27.48 -2.27 10.99
CA PRO A 521 28.17 -3.41 10.38
C PRO A 521 27.36 -4.72 10.46
N HIS A 522 26.58 -4.87 11.52
CA HIS A 522 25.71 -6.02 11.75
C HIS A 522 24.30 -5.52 12.03
N GLY A 523 23.35 -5.85 11.15
CA GLY A 523 21.95 -5.46 11.29
C GLY A 523 21.71 -3.97 11.01
N VAL A 524 20.92 -3.30 11.86
CA VAL A 524 20.50 -1.89 11.69
C VAL A 524 20.61 -1.17 13.04
N CYS A 525 20.81 0.16 13.03
CA CYS A 525 20.74 0.95 14.26
C CYS A 525 19.31 1.40 14.59
N ALA A 526 19.01 1.61 15.88
CA ALA A 526 17.69 1.99 16.35
C ALA A 526 17.18 3.27 15.67
N LYS A 527 18.02 4.30 15.51
CA LYS A 527 17.63 5.57 14.86
C LYS A 527 17.36 5.44 13.36
N CYS A 528 18.06 4.58 12.62
CA CYS A 528 17.78 4.36 11.19
C CYS A 528 16.49 3.56 10.98
N TYR A 529 16.14 2.66 11.91
CA TYR A 529 14.86 1.94 11.88
C TYR A 529 13.68 2.81 12.36
N GLY A 530 13.93 3.63 13.39
CA GLY A 530 12.96 4.49 14.05
C GLY A 530 12.12 3.73 15.07
N MET A 531 10.81 3.98 15.03
CA MET A 531 9.83 3.42 15.97
C MET A 531 9.53 1.94 15.68
N ASP A 532 9.47 1.12 16.73
CA ASP A 532 8.73 -0.14 16.72
C ASP A 532 7.23 0.16 16.67
N LEU A 533 6.64 -0.10 15.51
CA LEU A 533 5.24 0.16 15.22
C LEU A 533 4.28 -0.61 16.15
N SER A 534 4.72 -1.73 16.74
CA SER A 534 3.88 -2.51 17.66
C SER A 534 3.77 -1.91 19.06
N ARG A 535 4.79 -1.16 19.50
CA ARG A 535 4.86 -0.55 20.85
C ARG A 535 4.67 0.96 20.86
N GLY A 536 4.93 1.62 19.73
CA GLY A 536 4.92 3.09 19.63
C GLY A 536 6.16 3.76 20.23
N MET A 537 7.23 2.99 20.48
CA MET A 537 8.49 3.47 21.07
C MET A 537 9.66 3.27 20.11
N LEU A 538 10.80 3.92 20.37
CA LEU A 538 12.03 3.68 19.61
C LEU A 538 12.41 2.19 19.71
N ALA A 539 12.87 1.60 18.60
CA ALA A 539 13.22 0.18 18.58
C ALA A 539 14.35 -0.17 19.56
N GLU A 540 14.11 -1.19 20.38
CA GLU A 540 15.06 -1.68 21.37
C GLU A 540 16.18 -2.50 20.73
N LYS A 541 17.36 -2.48 21.35
CA LYS A 541 18.48 -3.37 20.98
C LYS A 541 18.06 -4.83 21.15
N GLY A 542 18.39 -5.66 20.17
CA GLY A 542 18.00 -7.06 20.10
C GLY A 542 16.69 -7.30 19.36
N LEU A 543 15.95 -6.27 18.92
CA LEU A 543 14.73 -6.47 18.14
C LEU A 543 15.04 -7.07 16.76
N ALA A 544 14.44 -8.21 16.44
CA ALA A 544 14.60 -8.91 15.16
C ALA A 544 13.78 -8.25 14.03
N VAL A 545 14.18 -7.04 13.64
CA VAL A 545 13.46 -6.21 12.65
C VAL A 545 13.38 -6.85 11.27
N GLY A 546 14.33 -7.70 10.89
CA GLY A 546 14.31 -8.40 9.62
C GLY A 546 13.19 -9.44 9.51
N ILE A 547 12.97 -10.26 10.56
CA ILE A 547 11.85 -11.21 10.61
C ILE A 547 10.52 -10.46 10.61
N ILE A 548 10.43 -9.37 11.37
CA ILE A 548 9.23 -8.52 11.40
C ILE A 548 8.94 -7.96 10.01
N ALA A 549 9.96 -7.48 9.29
CA ALA A 549 9.83 -6.98 7.93
C ALA A 549 9.35 -8.06 6.95
N ALA A 550 9.95 -9.24 7.01
CA ALA A 550 9.56 -10.37 6.17
C ALA A 550 8.09 -10.78 6.40
N GLN A 551 7.66 -10.90 7.65
CA GLN A 551 6.27 -11.21 8.01
C GLN A 551 5.31 -10.10 7.55
N SER A 552 5.69 -8.84 7.75
CA SER A 552 4.86 -7.68 7.39
C SER A 552 4.65 -7.50 5.88
N ILE A 553 5.50 -8.13 5.06
CA ILE A 553 5.39 -8.17 3.59
C ILE A 553 4.68 -9.46 3.15
N GLY A 554 5.01 -10.58 3.81
CA GLY A 554 4.53 -11.92 3.46
C GLY A 554 3.06 -12.18 3.83
N GLU A 555 2.64 -11.83 5.04
CA GLU A 555 1.26 -12.04 5.51
C GLU A 555 0.23 -11.34 4.62
N PRO A 556 0.38 -10.04 4.29
CA PRO A 556 -0.54 -9.40 3.37
C PRO A 556 -0.43 -9.97 1.96
N GLY A 557 0.77 -10.44 1.56
CA GLY A 557 1.00 -11.11 0.28
C GLY A 557 0.11 -12.35 0.08
N THR A 558 -0.05 -13.15 1.13
CA THR A 558 -0.99 -14.29 1.14
C THR A 558 -2.45 -13.83 1.15
N GLN A 559 -2.76 -12.69 1.76
CA GLN A 559 -4.11 -12.12 1.66
C GLN A 559 -4.42 -11.57 0.26
N LEU A 560 -3.44 -11.04 -0.49
CA LEU A 560 -3.63 -10.58 -1.87
C LEU A 560 -4.17 -11.71 -2.76
N THR A 561 -3.63 -12.92 -2.58
CA THR A 561 -4.05 -14.10 -3.34
C THR A 561 -5.44 -14.57 -2.90
N MET A 562 -5.72 -14.59 -1.59
CA MET A 562 -7.03 -14.98 -1.06
C MET A 562 -8.16 -13.99 -1.39
N ARG A 563 -7.91 -12.67 -1.44
CA ARG A 563 -8.95 -11.67 -1.79
C ARG A 563 -9.51 -11.85 -3.20
N THR A 564 -8.76 -12.49 -4.09
CA THR A 564 -9.24 -12.89 -5.44
C THR A 564 -10.49 -13.77 -5.35
N PHE A 565 -10.59 -14.62 -4.33
CA PHE A 565 -11.74 -15.49 -4.08
C PHE A 565 -13.05 -14.70 -3.96
N HIS A 566 -13.04 -13.61 -3.17
CA HIS A 566 -14.24 -12.84 -2.86
C HIS A 566 -14.73 -11.97 -4.02
N ILE A 567 -13.88 -11.69 -5.00
CA ILE A 567 -14.22 -10.88 -6.17
C ILE A 567 -14.82 -11.78 -7.28
N GLY A 568 -14.58 -13.09 -7.26
CA GLY A 568 -15.37 -14.07 -8.02
C GLY A 568 -15.40 -13.87 -9.54
N GLY A 569 -14.31 -13.36 -10.14
CA GLY A 569 -14.22 -13.10 -11.58
C GLY A 569 -14.93 -11.82 -12.06
N VAL A 570 -15.42 -10.98 -11.15
CA VAL A 570 -15.91 -9.63 -11.45
C VAL A 570 -14.72 -8.75 -11.76
N VAL A 571 -14.72 -8.11 -12.94
CA VAL A 571 -13.62 -7.27 -13.37
C VAL A 571 -13.87 -5.80 -13.01
N SER A 572 -12.92 -5.18 -12.32
CA SER A 572 -12.87 -3.73 -12.15
C SER A 572 -12.06 -3.13 -13.30
N TRP A 573 -12.74 -2.78 -14.38
CA TRP A 573 -12.13 -2.01 -15.47
C TRP A 573 -12.10 -0.54 -15.04
N HIS A 574 -10.90 0.06 -14.98
CA HIS A 574 -10.79 1.49 -14.73
C HIS A 574 -11.19 2.24 -16.00
N VAL A 575 -12.29 2.98 -15.93
CA VAL A 575 -12.70 3.86 -17.02
C VAL A 575 -11.59 4.89 -17.24
N VAL A 576 -11.03 4.92 -18.44
CA VAL A 576 -10.05 5.94 -18.82
C VAL A 576 -10.81 7.19 -19.20
N ASP A 577 -10.52 8.29 -18.52
CA ASP A 577 -11.15 9.57 -18.83
C ASP A 577 -10.76 10.03 -20.24
N LYS A 578 -11.77 10.40 -21.02
CA LYS A 578 -11.61 10.90 -22.40
C LYS A 578 -11.13 12.37 -22.46
N SER A 579 -10.97 13.01 -21.31
CA SER A 579 -10.75 14.45 -21.21
C SER A 579 -9.99 14.83 -19.94
N VAL A 580 -9.07 15.79 -20.05
CA VAL A 580 -8.47 16.48 -18.89
C VAL A 580 -9.33 17.69 -18.54
N LYS A 581 -9.55 17.93 -17.24
CA LYS A 581 -10.27 19.09 -16.70
C LYS A 581 -9.40 19.87 -15.72
N ALA A 582 -9.51 21.20 -15.75
CA ALA A 582 -8.80 22.08 -14.81
C ALA A 582 -9.22 21.80 -13.35
N LYS A 583 -8.27 21.54 -12.46
CA LYS A 583 -8.55 21.30 -11.03
C LYS A 583 -8.59 22.60 -10.24
N LYS A 584 -7.82 23.60 -10.67
CA LYS A 584 -7.77 24.93 -10.07
C LYS A 584 -8.27 26.00 -11.04
N THR A 585 -8.60 27.17 -10.49
CA THR A 585 -8.95 28.35 -11.29
C THR A 585 -7.67 29.14 -11.51
N GLY A 586 -7.41 29.55 -12.76
CA GLY A 586 -6.19 30.27 -13.11
C GLY A 586 -6.11 30.54 -14.61
N PHE A 587 -4.94 30.99 -15.07
CA PHE A 587 -4.65 31.27 -16.47
C PHE A 587 -3.89 30.12 -17.12
N VAL A 588 -4.34 29.69 -18.30
CA VAL A 588 -3.68 28.62 -19.06
C VAL A 588 -2.41 29.16 -19.73
N LYS A 589 -1.31 28.44 -19.59
CA LYS A 589 -0.05 28.67 -20.31
C LYS A 589 0.37 27.38 -21.00
N PHE A 590 0.84 27.48 -22.23
CA PHE A 590 1.35 26.34 -22.97
C PHE A 590 2.86 26.27 -22.80
N GLU A 591 3.37 25.14 -22.31
CA GLU A 591 4.80 24.87 -22.22
C GLU A 591 5.16 23.78 -23.21
N ASN A 592 6.05 24.10 -24.14
CA ASN A 592 6.52 23.19 -25.18
C ASN A 592 5.35 22.49 -25.90
N LEU A 593 4.27 23.20 -26.25
CA LEU A 593 3.09 22.62 -26.92
C LEU A 593 3.10 23.04 -28.39
N LYS A 594 3.23 22.08 -29.32
CA LYS A 594 3.07 22.33 -30.75
C LYS A 594 1.66 21.95 -31.17
N THR A 595 0.94 22.87 -31.80
CA THR A 595 -0.45 22.68 -32.18
C THR A 595 -0.68 22.97 -33.66
N VAL A 596 -1.61 22.25 -34.27
CA VAL A 596 -2.10 22.49 -35.63
C VAL A 596 -3.60 22.73 -35.60
N THR A 597 -4.11 23.59 -36.49
CA THR A 597 -5.56 23.80 -36.62
C THR A 597 -6.06 23.02 -37.82
N ASN A 598 -7.02 22.11 -37.60
CA ASN A 598 -7.63 21.31 -38.67
C ASN A 598 -8.70 22.14 -39.42
N ARG A 599 -9.18 21.64 -40.56
CA ARG A 599 -10.23 22.27 -41.40
C ARG A 599 -11.53 22.56 -40.65
N GLU A 600 -11.83 21.76 -39.63
CA GLU A 600 -13.02 21.92 -38.77
C GLU A 600 -12.84 23.00 -37.68
N GLY A 601 -11.70 23.68 -37.64
CA GLY A 601 -11.38 24.73 -36.65
C GLY A 601 -10.92 24.19 -35.29
N GLU A 602 -10.71 22.87 -35.18
CA GLU A 602 -10.21 22.23 -33.97
C GLU A 602 -8.68 22.34 -33.87
N VAL A 603 -8.18 22.67 -32.68
CA VAL A 603 -6.74 22.77 -32.39
C VAL A 603 -6.25 21.44 -31.85
N ILE A 604 -5.32 20.80 -32.56
CA ILE A 604 -4.82 19.45 -32.27
C ILE A 604 -3.35 19.52 -31.84
N VAL A 605 -2.99 18.77 -30.80
CA VAL A 605 -1.61 18.69 -30.29
C VAL A 605 -0.77 17.74 -31.14
N LEU A 606 0.42 18.18 -31.58
CA LEU A 606 1.33 17.40 -32.44
C LEU A 606 2.45 16.71 -31.67
N ASN A 607 2.94 17.30 -30.58
CA ASN A 607 4.15 16.84 -29.92
C ASN A 607 3.88 16.06 -28.61
N ARG A 608 4.78 15.11 -28.29
CA ARG A 608 4.60 14.14 -27.20
C ARG A 608 4.86 14.70 -25.79
N LYS A 609 5.66 15.76 -25.67
CA LYS A 609 6.03 16.41 -24.39
C LYS A 609 5.31 17.75 -24.18
N GLY A 610 4.11 17.88 -24.75
CA GLY A 610 3.30 19.08 -24.62
C GLY A 610 2.65 19.20 -23.25
N VAL A 611 2.78 20.36 -22.61
CA VAL A 611 2.24 20.58 -21.26
C VAL A 611 1.36 21.82 -21.20
N ILE A 612 0.22 21.70 -20.52
CA ILE A 612 -0.58 22.84 -20.07
C ILE A 612 -0.27 23.13 -18.61
N GLU A 613 0.16 24.36 -18.34
CA GLU A 613 0.29 24.90 -17.00
C GLU A 613 -0.90 25.81 -16.69
N ILE A 614 -1.41 25.78 -15.46
CA ILE A 614 -2.36 26.76 -14.95
C ILE A 614 -1.63 27.64 -13.94
N LEU A 615 -1.62 28.94 -14.18
CA LEU A 615 -0.95 29.94 -13.36
C LEU A 615 -1.95 30.72 -12.48
N ASP A 616 -1.50 31.14 -11.31
CA ASP A 616 -2.17 32.11 -10.45
C ASP A 616 -2.09 33.54 -11.04
N ASP A 617 -2.86 34.49 -10.49
CA ASP A 617 -2.81 35.91 -10.86
C ASP A 617 -1.40 36.54 -10.68
N LYS A 618 -0.51 35.89 -9.92
CA LYS A 618 0.91 36.28 -9.69
C LYS A 618 1.93 35.51 -10.54
N GLY A 619 1.49 34.73 -11.53
CA GLY A 619 2.39 33.96 -12.41
C GLY A 619 3.05 32.74 -11.75
N ARG A 620 2.56 32.30 -10.58
CA ARG A 620 3.02 31.07 -9.92
C ARG A 620 2.27 29.86 -10.51
N GLU A 621 3.00 28.79 -10.76
CA GLU A 621 2.45 27.53 -11.25
C GLU A 621 1.53 26.88 -10.20
N LEU A 622 0.28 26.62 -10.57
CA LEU A 622 -0.72 25.99 -9.71
C LEU A 622 -0.97 24.53 -10.08
N GLU A 623 -0.87 24.20 -11.36
CA GLU A 623 -1.20 22.89 -11.94
C GLU A 623 -0.43 22.71 -13.25
N LYS A 624 0.00 21.49 -13.55
CA LYS A 624 0.77 21.12 -14.73
C LYS A 624 0.28 19.77 -15.25
N GLU A 625 -0.17 19.72 -16.50
CA GLU A 625 -0.80 18.55 -17.11
C GLU A 625 -0.17 18.23 -18.47
N GLU A 626 0.36 17.02 -18.61
CA GLU A 626 0.90 16.51 -19.87
C GLU A 626 -0.23 16.09 -20.81
N ILE A 627 -0.15 16.49 -22.09
CA ILE A 627 -1.19 16.25 -23.07
C ILE A 627 -0.70 15.26 -24.13
N PRO A 628 -1.46 14.18 -24.41
CA PRO A 628 -1.06 13.23 -25.43
C PRO A 628 -1.17 13.83 -26.84
N VAL A 629 -0.34 13.31 -27.75
CA VAL A 629 -0.42 13.62 -29.19
C VAL A 629 -1.80 13.27 -29.72
N GLY A 630 -2.35 14.16 -30.53
CA GLY A 630 -3.67 14.03 -31.13
C GLY A 630 -4.82 14.39 -30.21
N ALA A 631 -4.55 14.94 -29.02
CA ALA A 631 -5.59 15.56 -28.22
C ALA A 631 -6.10 16.85 -28.89
N ILE A 632 -7.42 17.01 -28.87
CA ILE A 632 -8.12 18.21 -29.30
C ILE A 632 -8.19 19.16 -28.10
N LEU A 633 -7.55 20.32 -28.21
CA LEU A 633 -7.62 21.37 -27.20
C LEU A 633 -8.97 22.09 -27.27
N LYS A 634 -9.55 22.35 -26.10
CA LYS A 634 -10.79 23.12 -25.96
C LYS A 634 -10.56 24.51 -25.34
N VAL A 635 -9.32 24.82 -24.95
CA VAL A 635 -8.92 26.10 -24.35
C VAL A 635 -7.81 26.77 -25.17
N LYS A 636 -7.70 28.09 -25.04
CA LYS A 636 -6.64 28.89 -25.67
C LYS A 636 -5.59 29.33 -24.65
N GLU A 637 -4.39 29.64 -25.13
CA GLU A 637 -3.33 30.20 -24.30
C GLU A 637 -3.75 31.57 -23.72
N GLY A 638 -3.48 31.77 -22.43
CA GLY A 638 -3.90 32.97 -21.67
C GLY A 638 -5.36 32.97 -21.23
N GLU A 639 -6.15 31.94 -21.53
CA GLU A 639 -7.56 31.86 -21.13
C GLU A 639 -7.71 31.64 -19.62
N LYS A 640 -8.62 32.38 -18.99
CA LYS A 640 -8.95 32.18 -17.57
C LYS A 640 -9.94 31.02 -17.42
N VAL A 641 -9.46 29.89 -16.93
CA VAL A 641 -10.25 28.69 -16.71
C VAL A 641 -10.78 28.62 -15.28
N LYS A 642 -12.01 28.13 -15.12
CA LYS A 642 -12.58 27.80 -13.82
C LYS A 642 -12.33 26.32 -13.52
N LYS A 643 -12.36 25.98 -12.23
CA LYS A 643 -12.34 24.58 -11.80
C LYS A 643 -13.44 23.77 -12.51
N GLY A 644 -13.04 22.71 -13.20
CA GLY A 644 -13.91 21.79 -13.93
C GLY A 644 -14.01 22.03 -15.44
N THR A 645 -13.44 23.12 -15.98
CA THR A 645 -13.39 23.37 -17.43
C THR A 645 -12.55 22.29 -18.13
N ILE A 646 -13.04 21.78 -19.27
CA ILE A 646 -12.34 20.78 -20.07
C ILE A 646 -11.19 21.46 -20.81
N LEU A 647 -9.95 21.00 -20.59
CA LEU A 647 -8.75 21.53 -21.23
C LEU A 647 -8.52 20.86 -22.60
N ALA A 648 -8.56 19.53 -22.63
CA ALA A 648 -8.31 18.73 -23.84
C ALA A 648 -9.15 17.44 -23.85
N THR A 649 -9.44 16.93 -25.05
CA THR A 649 -10.19 15.67 -25.28
C THR A 649 -9.46 14.78 -26.28
N TRP A 650 -9.41 13.47 -26.06
CA TRP A 650 -8.77 12.51 -26.97
C TRP A 650 -9.44 11.13 -26.92
N ASP A 651 -9.07 10.25 -27.84
CA ASP A 651 -9.44 8.83 -27.77
C ASP A 651 -8.50 8.08 -26.82
N PRO A 652 -8.97 7.55 -25.67
CA PRO A 652 -8.11 6.87 -24.73
C PRO A 652 -7.54 5.54 -25.25
N HIS A 653 -8.17 4.91 -26.25
CA HIS A 653 -7.83 3.57 -26.75
C HIS A 653 -6.88 3.59 -27.94
N MET A 654 -6.73 4.73 -28.61
CA MET A 654 -5.94 4.84 -29.83
C MET A 654 -5.02 6.05 -29.76
N ILE A 655 -3.77 5.88 -30.16
CA ILE A 655 -2.85 6.99 -30.41
C ILE A 655 -2.97 7.32 -31.90
N ALA A 656 -3.45 8.52 -32.21
CA ALA A 656 -3.54 9.00 -33.59
C ALA A 656 -2.18 9.56 -34.05
N MET A 657 -1.69 9.08 -35.20
CA MET A 657 -0.61 9.71 -35.94
C MET A 657 -1.22 10.73 -36.89
N ILE A 658 -0.80 11.98 -36.78
CA ILE A 658 -1.44 13.11 -37.45
C ILE A 658 -0.44 13.81 -38.36
N SER A 659 -0.95 14.31 -39.48
CA SER A 659 -0.17 15.12 -40.43
C SER A 659 0.11 16.51 -39.88
N GLU A 660 1.37 16.95 -39.90
CA GLU A 660 1.77 18.33 -39.58
C GLU A 660 1.63 19.27 -40.79
N HIS A 661 1.73 18.72 -42.00
CA HIS A 661 1.79 19.46 -43.26
C HIS A 661 0.67 19.07 -44.22
N GLU A 662 0.35 19.98 -45.13
CA GLU A 662 -0.52 19.68 -46.27
C GLU A 662 0.29 18.99 -47.38
N GLY A 663 -0.30 18.02 -48.07
CA GLY A 663 0.37 17.35 -49.19
C GLY A 663 -0.26 16.01 -49.58
N TYR A 664 0.45 15.24 -50.39
CA TYR A 664 0.03 13.94 -50.90
C TYR A 664 0.79 12.80 -50.24
N ILE A 665 0.09 11.71 -49.93
CA ILE A 665 0.68 10.54 -49.27
C ILE A 665 1.42 9.64 -50.25
N SER A 666 2.65 9.26 -49.90
CA SER A 666 3.45 8.23 -50.55
C SER A 666 3.79 7.12 -49.55
N TYR A 667 3.68 5.87 -50.00
CA TYR A 667 4.07 4.72 -49.21
C TYR A 667 5.53 4.34 -49.45
N GLU A 668 6.30 4.21 -48.38
CA GLU A 668 7.64 3.65 -48.42
C GLU A 668 7.68 2.36 -47.57
N ASP A 669 8.19 1.27 -48.15
CA ASP A 669 8.29 -0.05 -47.50
C ASP A 669 6.98 -0.66 -46.98
N ILE A 670 5.82 -0.18 -47.43
CA ILE A 670 4.49 -0.76 -47.15
C ILE A 670 4.15 -1.76 -48.27
N ARG A 671 4.35 -3.05 -48.01
CA ARG A 671 4.14 -4.15 -48.97
C ARG A 671 3.11 -5.15 -48.42
N PRO A 672 2.00 -5.39 -49.14
CA PRO A 672 1.01 -6.40 -48.77
C PRO A 672 1.63 -7.79 -48.58
N GLY A 673 1.30 -8.46 -47.48
CA GLY A 673 1.76 -9.79 -47.13
C GLY A 673 3.15 -9.87 -46.50
N VAL A 674 3.95 -8.80 -46.59
CA VAL A 674 5.31 -8.72 -46.01
C VAL A 674 5.33 -7.78 -44.80
N THR A 675 5.05 -6.48 -44.99
CA THR A 675 5.05 -5.49 -43.89
C THR A 675 3.66 -5.12 -43.40
N VAL A 676 2.64 -5.24 -44.26
CA VAL A 676 1.23 -5.06 -43.88
C VAL A 676 0.42 -6.32 -44.17
N ARG A 677 -0.43 -6.68 -43.22
CA ARG A 677 -1.47 -7.70 -43.41
C ARG A 677 -2.81 -7.00 -43.62
N GLU A 678 -3.52 -7.47 -44.63
CA GLU A 678 -4.92 -7.10 -44.83
C GLU A 678 -5.77 -7.86 -43.80
N HIS A 679 -6.24 -7.15 -42.78
CA HIS A 679 -7.20 -7.69 -41.84
C HIS A 679 -8.59 -7.44 -42.40
N LYS A 680 -9.15 -8.47 -43.04
CA LYS A 680 -10.53 -8.44 -43.51
C LYS A 680 -11.44 -8.85 -42.37
N ASP A 681 -12.26 -7.91 -41.94
CA ASP A 681 -13.22 -8.19 -40.88
C ASP A 681 -14.31 -9.13 -41.44
N ALA A 682 -14.44 -10.31 -40.80
CA ALA A 682 -15.26 -11.41 -41.28
C ALA A 682 -16.76 -11.08 -41.38
N LYS A 683 -17.22 -10.04 -40.66
CA LYS A 683 -18.64 -9.64 -40.64
C LYS A 683 -18.97 -8.44 -41.51
N THR A 684 -18.07 -7.46 -41.61
CA THR A 684 -18.32 -6.22 -42.36
C THR A 684 -17.75 -6.26 -43.78
N GLY A 685 -16.82 -7.18 -44.05
CA GLY A 685 -16.16 -7.32 -45.34
C GLY A 685 -15.16 -6.20 -45.65
N ILE A 686 -15.00 -5.24 -44.76
CA ILE A 686 -14.09 -4.11 -44.89
C ILE A 686 -12.69 -4.59 -44.53
N SER A 687 -11.74 -4.31 -45.42
CA SER A 687 -10.34 -4.57 -45.18
C SER A 687 -9.64 -3.33 -44.64
N ARG A 688 -8.82 -3.55 -43.61
CA ARG A 688 -7.90 -2.55 -43.07
C ARG A 688 -6.48 -3.08 -43.18
N TRP A 689 -5.52 -2.20 -43.48
CA TRP A 689 -4.12 -2.57 -43.50
C TRP A 689 -3.53 -2.39 -42.10
N ILE A 690 -3.09 -3.50 -41.52
CA ILE A 690 -2.43 -3.53 -40.21
C ILE A 690 -0.96 -3.83 -40.44
N VAL A 691 -0.08 -3.00 -39.88
CA VAL A 691 1.36 -3.26 -39.90
C VAL A 691 1.65 -4.52 -39.07
N SER A 692 2.16 -5.56 -39.72
CA SER A 692 2.50 -6.83 -39.08
C SER A 692 3.98 -6.86 -38.68
N GLU A 693 4.31 -7.70 -37.71
CA GLU A 693 5.71 -8.08 -37.45
C GLU A 693 6.34 -8.61 -38.74
N HIS A 694 7.42 -7.97 -39.16
CA HIS A 694 8.15 -8.31 -40.36
C HIS A 694 9.64 -8.47 -40.02
N LYS A 695 10.28 -9.48 -40.61
CA LYS A 695 11.71 -9.75 -40.44
C LYS A 695 12.43 -9.26 -41.70
N GLY A 696 13.29 -8.25 -41.57
CA GLY A 696 14.09 -7.71 -42.70
C GLY A 696 14.30 -6.19 -42.61
N ASP A 697 14.89 -5.62 -43.67
CA ASP A 697 15.26 -4.20 -43.75
C ASP A 697 14.11 -3.25 -44.15
N PHE A 698 12.86 -3.72 -44.21
CA PHE A 698 11.74 -2.84 -44.53
C PHE A 698 11.35 -2.00 -43.30
N GLN A 699 11.09 -0.69 -43.47
CA GLN A 699 10.49 0.16 -42.44
C GLN A 699 9.24 0.82 -43.02
N PRO A 700 8.02 0.29 -42.74
CA PRO A 700 6.80 0.88 -43.26
C PRO A 700 6.66 2.32 -42.77
N GLN A 701 6.67 3.26 -43.72
CA GLN A 701 6.62 4.70 -43.48
C GLN A 701 5.63 5.38 -44.42
N ILE A 702 4.93 6.38 -43.90
CA ILE A 702 4.08 7.28 -44.66
C ILE A 702 4.85 8.58 -44.86
N ILE A 703 5.11 8.95 -46.11
CA ILE A 703 5.76 10.21 -46.47
C ILE A 703 4.73 11.16 -47.05
N ILE A 704 4.73 12.41 -46.59
CA ILE A 704 3.92 13.48 -47.18
C ILE A 704 4.79 14.25 -48.16
N ARG A 705 4.35 14.37 -49.41
CA ARG A 705 5.04 15.06 -50.50
C ARG A 705 4.23 16.25 -51.03
N GLU A 706 4.94 17.21 -51.61
CA GLU A 706 4.40 18.52 -52.00
C GLU A 706 3.47 18.47 -53.23
N SER A 707 3.74 17.61 -54.22
CA SER A 707 2.99 17.56 -55.48
C SER A 707 2.79 16.13 -55.98
N LEU A 708 1.93 15.98 -57.00
CA LEU A 708 1.78 14.77 -57.80
C LEU A 708 2.45 15.00 -59.17
N ASP A 709 3.10 13.98 -59.71
CA ASP A 709 3.50 13.92 -61.11
C ASP A 709 2.29 13.77 -62.05
N GLU A 710 2.50 13.93 -63.35
CA GLU A 710 1.46 13.78 -64.40
C GLU A 710 0.77 12.39 -64.36
N ASP A 711 1.47 11.36 -63.85
CA ASP A 711 0.96 9.98 -63.66
C ASP A 711 0.26 9.76 -62.30
N GLY A 712 0.01 10.83 -61.53
CA GLY A 712 -0.66 10.75 -60.22
C GLY A 712 0.19 10.13 -59.11
N HIS A 713 1.52 10.08 -59.28
CA HIS A 713 2.46 9.60 -58.26
C HIS A 713 2.96 10.77 -57.40
N PRO A 714 3.07 10.65 -56.07
CA PRO A 714 3.53 11.75 -55.23
C PRO A 714 5.03 12.03 -55.41
N VAL A 715 5.37 13.21 -55.93
CA VAL A 715 6.75 13.61 -56.28
C VAL A 715 7.00 15.05 -55.84
N GLY A 716 8.21 15.31 -55.35
CA GLY A 716 8.58 16.56 -54.68
C GLY A 716 9.39 16.29 -53.41
N LYS A 717 9.81 17.35 -52.72
CA LYS A 717 10.56 17.24 -51.46
C LYS A 717 9.68 16.57 -50.39
N PRO A 718 10.19 15.59 -49.62
CA PRO A 718 9.44 15.03 -48.49
C PRO A 718 9.25 16.14 -47.44
N LEU A 719 7.99 16.49 -47.17
CA LEU A 719 7.61 17.51 -46.19
C LEU A 719 7.64 16.94 -44.77
N ALA A 720 7.14 15.71 -44.60
CA ALA A 720 7.19 14.98 -43.34
C ALA A 720 7.27 13.47 -43.57
N VAL A 721 7.94 12.77 -42.65
CA VAL A 721 8.13 11.32 -42.68
C VAL A 721 7.58 10.74 -41.38
N HIS A 722 6.52 9.93 -41.48
CA HIS A 722 5.86 9.29 -40.35
C HIS A 722 6.10 7.79 -40.37
N GLN A 723 6.84 7.29 -39.37
CA GLN A 723 7.13 5.87 -39.27
C GLN A 723 6.03 5.10 -38.57
N LEU A 724 5.56 4.01 -39.19
CA LEU A 724 4.49 3.19 -38.64
C LEU A 724 5.06 2.11 -37.73
N PRO A 725 4.72 2.10 -36.44
CA PRO A 725 5.08 1.00 -35.55
C PRO A 725 4.24 -0.24 -35.85
N GLU A 726 4.62 -1.36 -35.23
CA GLU A 726 3.85 -2.59 -35.31
C GLU A 726 2.43 -2.38 -34.76
N LYS A 727 1.46 -3.11 -35.32
CA LYS A 727 0.03 -3.00 -35.01
C LYS A 727 -0.63 -1.66 -35.38
N ALA A 728 0.08 -0.73 -36.03
CA ALA A 728 -0.54 0.49 -36.55
C ALA A 728 -1.56 0.16 -37.64
N HIS A 729 -2.75 0.75 -37.53
CA HIS A 729 -3.81 0.70 -38.54
C HIS A 729 -3.65 1.90 -39.46
N ILE A 730 -3.44 1.65 -40.76
CA ILE A 730 -3.32 2.70 -41.77
C ILE A 730 -4.74 3.14 -42.17
N GLU A 731 -5.04 4.43 -42.06
CA GLU A 731 -6.37 4.99 -42.36
C GLU A 731 -6.44 5.67 -43.74
N VAL A 732 -5.29 6.09 -44.27
CA VAL A 732 -5.17 6.83 -45.52
C VAL A 732 -4.76 5.93 -46.68
N LYS A 733 -4.90 6.41 -47.92
CA LYS A 733 -4.44 5.71 -49.13
C LYS A 733 -3.27 6.45 -49.81
N GLU A 734 -2.48 5.71 -50.58
CA GLU A 734 -1.44 6.32 -51.42
C GLU A 734 -2.06 7.24 -52.49
N GLY A 735 -1.46 8.42 -52.67
CA GLY A 735 -1.95 9.49 -53.55
C GLY A 735 -3.07 10.35 -52.95
N GLU A 736 -3.56 10.05 -51.75
CA GLU A 736 -4.59 10.84 -51.08
C GLU A 736 -4.02 12.20 -50.61
N HIS A 737 -4.80 13.27 -50.82
CA HIS A 737 -4.46 14.62 -50.38
C HIS A 737 -4.86 14.81 -48.91
N VAL A 738 -3.89 15.11 -48.05
CA VAL A 738 -4.08 15.33 -46.61
C VAL A 738 -3.89 16.78 -46.23
N TYR A 739 -4.65 17.21 -45.23
CA TYR A 739 -4.53 18.54 -44.63
C TYR A 739 -3.81 18.43 -43.28
N PRO A 740 -3.25 19.55 -42.77
CA PRO A 740 -2.71 19.59 -41.42
C PRO A 740 -3.80 19.21 -40.40
N GLY A 741 -3.53 18.23 -39.54
CA GLY A 741 -4.52 17.67 -38.60
C GLY A 741 -5.22 16.38 -39.06
N THR A 742 -5.03 15.91 -40.29
CA THR A 742 -5.59 14.62 -40.76
C THR A 742 -4.89 13.43 -40.10
N ILE A 743 -5.65 12.42 -39.69
CA ILE A 743 -5.13 11.18 -39.07
C ILE A 743 -4.61 10.25 -40.17
N LEU A 744 -3.31 9.96 -40.14
CA LEU A 744 -2.62 9.07 -41.09
C LEU A 744 -2.76 7.59 -40.69
N ALA A 745 -2.57 7.32 -39.40
CA ALA A 745 -2.64 5.99 -38.84
C ALA A 745 -3.11 6.04 -37.38
N LYS A 746 -3.70 4.96 -36.89
CA LYS A 746 -4.08 4.81 -35.49
C LYS A 746 -3.37 3.61 -34.90
N ILE A 747 -2.79 3.79 -33.73
CA ILE A 747 -2.11 2.73 -33.01
C ILE A 747 -2.97 2.37 -31.80
N PRO A 748 -3.41 1.11 -31.64
CA PRO A 748 -4.09 0.69 -30.44
C PRO A 748 -3.18 0.92 -29.24
N ARG A 749 -3.63 1.76 -28.31
CA ARG A 749 -2.93 2.00 -27.06
C ARG A 749 -3.08 0.73 -26.24
N GLU A 750 -1.96 0.10 -25.91
CA GLU A 750 -1.92 -0.85 -24.82
C GLU A 750 -2.14 -0.05 -23.52
N ILE A 751 -3.40 0.32 -23.25
CA ILE A 751 -3.81 0.76 -21.93
C ILE A 751 -3.38 -0.39 -21.04
N GLY A 752 -2.39 -0.10 -20.18
CA GLY A 752 -1.78 -1.11 -19.30
C GLY A 752 -2.89 -2.03 -18.83
N GLY A 753 -2.80 -3.29 -19.28
CA GLY A 753 -3.94 -4.20 -19.28
C GLY A 753 -4.61 -4.24 -17.92
N THR A 754 -5.83 -4.78 -17.86
CA THR A 754 -6.54 -5.15 -16.62
C THR A 754 -5.49 -5.35 -15.54
N GLN A 755 -5.39 -4.41 -14.58
CA GLN A 755 -4.50 -4.60 -13.44
C GLN A 755 -5.07 -5.81 -12.73
N ASP A 756 -4.62 -6.98 -13.19
CA ASP A 756 -5.17 -8.24 -12.81
C ASP A 756 -4.79 -8.32 -11.36
N ILE A 757 -5.80 -8.21 -10.49
CA ILE A 757 -5.64 -8.34 -9.04
C ILE A 757 -4.84 -9.62 -8.74
N THR A 758 -4.96 -10.61 -9.63
CA THR A 758 -4.30 -11.90 -9.58
C THR A 758 -2.83 -11.92 -10.03
N GLY A 759 -2.31 -10.84 -10.66
CA GLY A 759 -0.93 -10.68 -11.14
C GLY A 759 0.01 -9.90 -10.20
N GLY A 760 -0.52 -9.36 -9.09
CA GLY A 760 0.26 -8.54 -8.14
C GLY A 760 1.42 -9.30 -7.51
N LEU A 761 1.19 -10.48 -6.96
CA LEU A 761 2.23 -11.26 -6.27
C LEU A 761 3.36 -11.74 -7.20
N PRO A 762 3.09 -12.30 -8.40
CA PRO A 762 4.15 -12.61 -9.37
C PRO A 762 5.04 -11.40 -9.68
N ARG A 763 4.44 -10.20 -9.82
CA ARG A 763 5.20 -8.98 -10.06
C ARG A 763 6.10 -8.61 -8.87
N VAL A 764 5.61 -8.73 -7.64
CA VAL A 764 6.41 -8.51 -6.43
C VAL A 764 7.57 -9.50 -6.37
N THR A 765 7.33 -10.78 -6.68
CA THR A 765 8.37 -11.81 -6.75
C THR A 765 9.40 -11.51 -7.84
N GLU A 766 8.99 -11.05 -9.02
CA GLU A 766 9.91 -10.62 -10.08
C GLU A 766 10.83 -9.49 -9.65
N LEU A 767 10.30 -8.50 -8.92
CA LEU A 767 11.05 -7.35 -8.40
C LEU A 767 12.06 -7.79 -7.33
N PHE A 768 11.65 -8.62 -6.37
CA PHE A 768 12.55 -9.15 -5.34
C PHE A 768 13.60 -10.13 -5.88
N GLU A 769 13.30 -10.85 -6.96
CA GLU A 769 14.28 -11.72 -7.64
C GLU A 769 15.13 -10.97 -8.68
N VAL A 770 14.87 -9.67 -8.89
CA VAL A 770 15.59 -8.81 -9.85
C VAL A 770 15.58 -9.45 -11.25
N ARG A 771 14.44 -10.00 -11.64
CA ARG A 771 14.28 -10.63 -12.96
C ARG A 771 14.22 -9.55 -14.03
N LYS A 772 14.87 -9.80 -15.17
CA LYS A 772 14.74 -8.93 -16.33
C LYS A 772 13.31 -9.06 -16.88
N PRO A 773 12.57 -7.95 -17.06
CA PRO A 773 11.29 -7.99 -17.74
C PRO A 773 11.42 -8.56 -19.15
N LYS A 774 10.34 -9.18 -19.66
CA LYS A 774 10.32 -9.74 -21.02
C LYS A 774 10.56 -8.67 -22.08
N ASP A 775 9.96 -7.50 -21.89
CA ASP A 775 10.09 -6.36 -22.79
C ASP A 775 10.61 -5.12 -22.05
N PRO A 776 11.94 -4.98 -21.87
CA PRO A 776 12.50 -3.90 -21.06
C PRO A 776 12.59 -2.57 -21.82
N ALA A 777 12.42 -1.47 -21.07
CA ALA A 777 12.79 -0.14 -21.54
C ALA A 777 14.31 0.00 -21.62
N ILE A 778 14.78 0.71 -22.64
CA ILE A 778 16.20 1.05 -22.83
C ILE A 778 16.40 2.47 -22.29
N LEU A 779 17.32 2.61 -21.34
CA LEU A 779 17.63 3.88 -20.70
C LEU A 779 18.79 4.59 -21.41
N SER A 780 18.75 5.93 -21.42
CA SER A 780 19.92 6.74 -21.75
C SER A 780 21.04 6.52 -20.74
N GLU A 781 22.28 6.35 -21.18
CA GLU A 781 23.45 6.20 -20.30
C GLU A 781 24.11 7.54 -19.96
N ILE A 782 23.89 8.58 -20.76
CA ILE A 782 24.49 9.91 -20.59
C ILE A 782 23.44 11.01 -20.79
N ASP A 783 23.66 12.19 -20.21
CA ASP A 783 22.84 13.37 -20.50
C ASP A 783 23.22 13.91 -21.89
N GLY A 784 22.26 14.26 -22.75
CA GLY A 784 22.61 14.80 -24.06
C GLY A 784 21.46 14.93 -25.04
N ILE A 785 21.81 15.37 -26.25
CA ILE A 785 20.87 15.50 -27.36
C ILE A 785 20.77 14.18 -28.09
N VAL A 786 19.53 13.75 -28.36
CA VAL A 786 19.22 12.52 -29.09
C VAL A 786 19.43 12.74 -30.58
N GLU A 787 20.31 11.95 -31.18
CA GLU A 787 20.44 11.79 -32.63
C GLU A 787 20.05 10.39 -33.04
N VAL A 788 19.13 10.29 -33.98
CA VAL A 788 18.73 8.98 -34.51
C VAL A 788 19.63 8.67 -35.71
N GLY A 789 20.55 7.72 -35.52
CA GLY A 789 21.51 7.31 -36.54
C GLY A 789 21.07 6.11 -37.38
N ASP A 790 21.91 5.77 -38.37
CA ASP A 790 21.69 4.66 -39.30
C ASP A 790 21.74 3.28 -38.63
N ARG A 791 21.11 2.30 -39.30
CA ARG A 791 20.88 0.97 -38.74
C ARG A 791 22.18 0.16 -38.63
N LYS A 792 22.25 -0.67 -37.59
CA LYS A 792 23.30 -1.68 -37.42
C LYS A 792 22.67 -3.03 -37.08
N ARG A 793 22.78 -4.01 -38.00
CA ARG A 793 22.27 -5.39 -37.83
C ARG A 793 20.78 -5.48 -37.46
N GLY A 794 19.90 -4.77 -38.18
CA GLY A 794 18.45 -4.80 -37.95
C GLY A 794 17.96 -4.15 -36.65
N LYS A 795 18.83 -3.42 -35.93
CA LYS A 795 18.48 -2.59 -34.77
C LYS A 795 18.69 -1.12 -35.10
N ARG A 796 17.82 -0.28 -34.56
CA ARG A 796 17.91 1.19 -34.70
C ARG A 796 19.01 1.70 -33.78
N ARG A 797 19.89 2.55 -34.29
CA ARG A 797 20.94 3.21 -33.50
C ARG A 797 20.43 4.57 -33.04
N ILE A 798 20.33 4.76 -31.74
CA ILE A 798 20.17 6.09 -31.15
C ILE A 798 21.51 6.48 -30.55
N VAL A 799 22.06 7.60 -31.01
CA VAL A 799 23.28 8.19 -30.48
C VAL A 799 22.86 9.34 -29.58
N ILE A 800 23.40 9.39 -28.37
CA ILE A 800 23.19 10.52 -27.48
C ILE A 800 24.51 11.28 -27.44
N ARG A 801 24.47 12.58 -27.74
CA ARG A 801 25.64 13.46 -27.74
C ARG A 801 25.61 14.35 -26.52
N SER A 802 26.60 14.18 -25.65
CA SER A 802 26.82 15.02 -24.47
C SER A 802 28.01 15.95 -24.70
N GLU A 803 27.86 17.24 -24.41
CA GLU A 803 28.97 18.18 -24.44
C GLU A 803 29.69 18.17 -23.09
N VAL A 804 30.97 17.76 -23.05
CA VAL A 804 31.71 17.48 -21.80
C VAL A 804 32.76 18.55 -21.49
N GLY A 805 33.06 19.45 -22.43
CA GLY A 805 33.96 20.60 -22.25
C GLY A 805 34.33 21.24 -23.57
N THR A 806 35.26 22.19 -23.56
CA THR A 806 35.88 22.76 -24.77
C THR A 806 37.36 22.40 -24.82
N ASP A 807 37.87 21.99 -25.98
CA ASP A 807 39.32 21.80 -26.24
C ASP A 807 40.11 23.09 -26.00
N GLU A 808 41.45 23.01 -25.98
CA GLU A 808 42.36 24.17 -25.83
C GLU A 808 42.14 25.26 -26.91
N GLU A 809 41.46 24.92 -28.02
CA GLU A 809 41.08 25.80 -29.13
C GLU A 809 39.64 26.36 -29.03
N GLY A 810 38.90 26.04 -27.96
CA GLY A 810 37.53 26.51 -27.73
C GLY A 810 36.43 25.71 -28.42
N ASN A 811 36.75 24.56 -29.03
CA ASN A 811 35.77 23.67 -29.68
C ASN A 811 35.10 22.73 -28.66
N PRO A 812 33.77 22.55 -28.68
CA PRO A 812 33.07 21.65 -27.76
C PRO A 812 33.43 20.18 -28.02
N ILE A 813 33.90 19.48 -26.98
CA ILE A 813 34.19 18.06 -26.96
C ILE A 813 32.89 17.31 -26.67
N TYR A 814 32.47 16.46 -27.61
CA TYR A 814 31.30 15.62 -27.44
C TYR A 814 31.66 14.20 -27.03
N VAL A 815 31.00 13.68 -26.00
CA VAL A 815 30.96 12.26 -25.68
C VAL A 815 29.70 11.67 -26.30
N GLU A 816 29.88 10.70 -27.18
CA GLU A 816 28.77 10.00 -27.84
C GLU A 816 28.54 8.63 -27.21
N LYS A 817 27.27 8.28 -26.97
CA LYS A 817 26.88 6.94 -26.58
C LYS A 817 25.85 6.34 -27.52
N GLU A 818 26.17 5.17 -28.07
CA GLU A 818 25.27 4.42 -28.95
C GLU A 818 24.35 3.47 -28.15
N HIS A 819 23.04 3.55 -28.43
CA HIS A 819 21.99 2.68 -27.91
C HIS A 819 21.32 1.93 -29.07
N LEU A 820 21.25 0.60 -28.97
CA LEU A 820 20.64 -0.26 -30.00
C LEU A 820 19.23 -0.68 -29.59
N ILE A 821 18.24 -0.23 -30.35
CA ILE A 821 16.81 -0.47 -30.08
C ILE A 821 16.27 -1.51 -31.06
N PRO A 822 15.60 -2.58 -30.58
CA PRO A 822 14.91 -3.53 -31.45
C PRO A 822 13.88 -2.85 -32.36
N GLN A 823 13.73 -3.36 -33.59
CA GLN A 823 12.72 -2.91 -34.54
C GLN A 823 11.31 -3.09 -33.96
N GLY A 824 10.37 -2.21 -34.33
CA GLY A 824 8.96 -2.28 -33.91
C GLY A 824 8.60 -1.55 -32.62
N LYS A 825 9.57 -1.25 -31.74
CA LYS A 825 9.29 -0.55 -30.48
C LYS A 825 8.99 0.93 -30.66
N ASN A 826 8.01 1.44 -29.92
CA ASN A 826 7.66 2.86 -29.92
C ASN A 826 8.67 3.68 -29.12
N LEU A 827 9.32 4.65 -29.77
CA LEU A 827 10.30 5.55 -29.14
C LEU A 827 9.60 6.63 -28.32
N ARG A 828 10.09 6.92 -27.13
CA ARG A 828 9.61 8.06 -26.34
C ARG A 828 10.19 9.40 -26.79
N VAL A 829 11.31 9.37 -27.48
CA VAL A 829 12.16 10.52 -27.78
C VAL A 829 12.25 10.74 -29.29
N ALA A 830 12.30 12.01 -29.70
CA ALA A 830 12.53 12.44 -31.07
C ALA A 830 14.00 12.89 -31.27
N SER A 831 14.43 12.99 -32.53
CA SER A 831 15.74 13.55 -32.84
C SER A 831 15.76 15.04 -32.48
N GLY A 832 16.79 15.49 -31.77
CA GLY A 832 16.91 16.84 -31.23
C GLY A 832 16.37 17.01 -29.79
N ASP A 833 15.72 16.00 -29.22
CA ASP A 833 15.29 16.05 -27.81
C ASP A 833 16.50 15.97 -26.88
N TYR A 834 16.50 16.78 -25.83
CA TYR A 834 17.44 16.63 -24.72
C TYR A 834 16.92 15.58 -23.74
N VAL A 835 17.74 14.58 -23.43
CA VAL A 835 17.42 13.50 -22.49
C VAL A 835 18.43 13.46 -21.35
N LYS A 836 17.94 13.12 -20.16
CA LYS A 836 18.80 12.91 -19.00
C LYS A 836 19.26 11.45 -18.90
N ALA A 837 20.41 11.21 -18.29
CA ALA A 837 20.90 9.89 -17.95
C ALA A 837 19.87 9.17 -17.07
N GLY A 838 19.48 7.96 -17.49
CA GLY A 838 18.42 7.17 -16.86
C GLY A 838 17.01 7.45 -17.37
N GLU A 839 16.80 8.38 -18.30
CA GLU A 839 15.50 8.59 -18.96
C GLU A 839 15.22 7.45 -19.98
N PRO A 840 14.01 6.86 -20.00
CA PRO A 840 13.67 5.78 -20.92
C PRO A 840 13.50 6.31 -22.34
N LEU A 841 14.29 5.77 -23.27
CA LEU A 841 14.22 6.07 -24.72
C LEU A 841 13.04 5.36 -25.39
N VAL A 842 12.55 4.29 -24.77
CA VAL A 842 11.50 3.40 -25.29
C VAL A 842 10.51 3.11 -24.17
N ASP A 843 9.24 2.93 -24.52
CA ASP A 843 8.23 2.44 -23.57
C ASP A 843 8.59 1.04 -23.04
N GLY A 844 8.36 0.83 -21.74
CA GLY A 844 8.52 -0.46 -21.08
C GLY A 844 8.89 -0.36 -19.59
N PRO A 845 8.82 -1.48 -18.86
CA PRO A 845 9.33 -1.57 -17.49
C PRO A 845 10.86 -1.38 -17.43
N LEU A 846 11.31 -0.64 -16.42
CA LEU A 846 12.74 -0.42 -16.19
C LEU A 846 13.40 -1.67 -15.61
N VAL A 847 14.63 -1.93 -16.05
CA VAL A 847 15.48 -2.99 -15.51
C VAL A 847 16.25 -2.45 -14.30
N PRO A 848 16.06 -3.01 -13.08
CA PRO A 848 16.74 -2.50 -11.88
C PRO A 848 18.28 -2.48 -11.99
N GLN A 849 18.87 -3.45 -12.68
CA GLN A 849 20.33 -3.54 -12.88
C GLN A 849 20.88 -2.39 -13.75
N ASP A 850 20.10 -1.95 -14.74
CA ASP A 850 20.50 -0.82 -15.60
C ASP A 850 20.31 0.50 -14.85
N VAL A 851 19.23 0.63 -14.06
CA VAL A 851 19.04 1.78 -13.16
C VAL A 851 20.19 1.91 -12.17
N LEU A 852 20.65 0.81 -11.55
CA LEU A 852 21.80 0.83 -10.65
C LEU A 852 23.09 1.28 -11.36
N ARG A 853 23.33 0.81 -12.58
CA ARG A 853 24.54 1.14 -13.35
C ARG A 853 24.58 2.61 -13.75
N ILE A 854 23.43 3.20 -14.09
CA ILE A 854 23.32 4.54 -14.69
C ILE A 854 23.02 5.59 -13.63
N SER A 855 21.96 5.39 -12.83
CA SER A 855 21.42 6.38 -11.90
C SER A 855 21.88 6.19 -10.45
N GLY A 856 22.61 5.11 -10.15
CA GLY A 856 23.21 4.85 -8.84
C GLY A 856 22.33 4.09 -7.84
N GLU A 857 22.85 3.90 -6.62
CA GLU A 857 22.21 3.10 -5.56
C GLU A 857 20.87 3.70 -5.10
N GLU A 858 20.81 5.02 -4.88
CA GLU A 858 19.61 5.67 -4.35
C GLU A 858 18.43 5.56 -5.33
N ALA A 859 18.69 5.78 -6.63
CA ALA A 859 17.67 5.70 -7.66
C ALA A 859 17.05 4.29 -7.77
N VAL A 860 17.88 3.23 -7.73
CA VAL A 860 17.36 1.85 -7.80
C VAL A 860 16.58 1.47 -6.53
N GLN A 861 17.03 1.92 -5.36
CA GLN A 861 16.34 1.66 -4.09
C GLN A 861 14.96 2.32 -4.07
N GLN A 862 14.88 3.59 -4.48
CA GLN A 862 13.61 4.31 -4.58
C GLN A 862 12.69 3.70 -5.65
N TYR A 863 13.24 3.27 -6.78
CA TYR A 863 12.47 2.59 -7.83
C TYR A 863 11.84 1.29 -7.33
N LEU A 864 12.63 0.41 -6.70
CA LEU A 864 12.14 -0.86 -6.15
C LEU A 864 11.10 -0.62 -5.05
N LEU A 865 11.36 0.31 -4.12
CA LEU A 865 10.42 0.65 -3.05
C LEU A 865 9.08 1.13 -3.62
N ARG A 866 9.12 2.04 -4.59
CA ARG A 866 7.91 2.60 -5.22
C ARG A 866 7.12 1.53 -5.96
N GLU A 867 7.77 0.71 -6.78
CA GLU A 867 7.08 -0.32 -7.57
C GLU A 867 6.48 -1.43 -6.69
N ILE A 868 7.20 -1.88 -5.66
CA ILE A 868 6.68 -2.89 -4.73
C ILE A 868 5.49 -2.31 -3.94
N GLN A 869 5.63 -1.11 -3.38
CA GLN A 869 4.56 -0.45 -2.64
C GLN A 869 3.34 -0.17 -3.50
N LYS A 870 3.52 0.20 -4.78
CA LYS A 870 2.42 0.42 -5.73
C LYS A 870 1.55 -0.82 -5.89
N VAL A 871 2.13 -2.02 -5.86
CA VAL A 871 1.37 -3.28 -5.94
C VAL A 871 0.56 -3.54 -4.66
N TYR A 872 1.14 -3.35 -3.48
CA TYR A 872 0.38 -3.53 -2.23
C TYR A 872 -0.73 -2.47 -2.06
N ARG A 873 -0.43 -1.21 -2.42
CA ARG A 873 -1.39 -0.10 -2.34
C ARG A 873 -2.50 -0.21 -3.37
N SER A 874 -2.27 -0.74 -4.56
CA SER A 874 -3.35 -0.99 -5.53
C SER A 874 -4.43 -1.93 -4.97
N GLN A 875 -4.07 -2.77 -4.00
CA GLN A 875 -4.97 -3.67 -3.29
C GLN A 875 -5.42 -3.15 -1.91
N SER A 876 -5.22 -1.86 -1.64
CA SER A 876 -5.57 -1.20 -0.36
C SER A 876 -4.88 -1.82 0.87
N VAL A 877 -3.72 -2.45 0.68
CA VAL A 877 -2.89 -2.94 1.78
C VAL A 877 -1.83 -1.88 2.10
N LYS A 878 -1.86 -1.36 3.33
CA LYS A 878 -0.88 -0.39 3.82
C LYS A 878 0.24 -1.10 4.57
N ILE A 879 1.45 -1.04 4.02
CA ILE A 879 2.70 -1.53 4.63
C ILE A 879 3.62 -0.35 4.82
N ASN A 880 4.25 -0.20 5.98
CA ASN A 880 5.24 0.85 6.19
C ASN A 880 6.50 0.57 5.34
N ASP A 881 7.01 1.61 4.68
CA ASP A 881 8.18 1.53 3.80
C ASP A 881 9.41 0.91 4.47
N LYS A 882 9.55 1.02 5.80
CA LYS A 882 10.74 0.53 6.54
C LYS A 882 10.97 -0.98 6.36
N HIS A 883 9.90 -1.74 6.19
CA HIS A 883 9.97 -3.19 6.01
C HIS A 883 10.55 -3.56 4.64
N VAL A 884 10.06 -2.91 3.59
CA VAL A 884 10.58 -3.12 2.21
C VAL A 884 12.01 -2.60 2.09
N GLU A 885 12.31 -1.47 2.75
CA GLU A 885 13.67 -0.89 2.82
C GLU A 885 14.69 -1.87 3.43
N ILE A 886 14.34 -2.64 4.48
CA ILE A 886 15.22 -3.66 5.05
C ILE A 886 15.57 -4.74 4.02
N ILE A 887 14.57 -5.23 3.28
CA ILE A 887 14.79 -6.27 2.27
C ILE A 887 15.67 -5.74 1.13
N ILE A 888 15.37 -4.54 0.62
CA ILE A 888 16.17 -3.90 -0.44
C ILE A 888 17.61 -3.66 0.03
N SER A 889 17.81 -3.27 1.29
CA SER A 889 19.14 -3.11 1.90
C SER A 889 19.93 -4.43 1.85
N GLN A 890 19.28 -5.57 2.16
CA GLN A 890 19.94 -6.87 2.04
C GLN A 890 20.23 -7.28 0.58
N MET A 891 19.35 -6.94 -0.37
CA MET A 891 19.60 -7.19 -1.81
C MET A 891 20.80 -6.42 -2.36
N MET A 892 21.15 -5.29 -1.74
CA MET A 892 22.24 -4.38 -2.11
C MET A 892 23.49 -4.51 -1.21
N ARG A 893 23.54 -5.54 -0.36
CA ARG A 893 24.61 -5.72 0.64
C ARG A 893 25.97 -6.10 0.04
N ARG A 894 26.00 -6.57 -1.21
CA ARG A 894 27.20 -7.11 -1.86
C ARG A 894 27.79 -6.14 -2.88
N VAL A 895 29.13 -6.16 -2.98
CA VAL A 895 29.90 -5.42 -3.98
C VAL A 895 30.78 -6.38 -4.76
N LYS A 896 30.97 -6.09 -6.05
CA LYS A 896 31.87 -6.84 -6.93
C LYS A 896 33.17 -6.07 -7.12
N VAL A 897 34.29 -6.66 -6.71
CA VAL A 897 35.62 -6.04 -6.81
C VAL A 897 35.99 -5.88 -8.28
N THR A 898 36.38 -4.67 -8.68
CA THR A 898 36.86 -4.36 -10.03
C THR A 898 38.37 -4.37 -10.11
N ASP A 899 39.04 -3.76 -9.14
CA ASP A 899 40.49 -3.75 -8.99
C ASP A 899 40.80 -4.08 -7.53
N ALA A 900 41.68 -5.05 -7.32
CA ALA A 900 42.06 -5.51 -5.99
C ALA A 900 43.00 -4.53 -5.26
N GLY A 901 43.71 -3.66 -6.00
CA GLY A 901 44.78 -2.85 -5.40
C GLY A 901 45.79 -3.75 -4.65
N ASP A 902 46.12 -3.36 -3.42
CA ASP A 902 47.02 -4.11 -2.52
C ASP A 902 46.25 -4.90 -1.43
N THR A 903 44.94 -5.12 -1.62
CA THR A 903 44.11 -5.92 -0.70
C THR A 903 44.18 -7.42 -1.03
N ASP A 904 43.73 -8.26 -0.10
CA ASP A 904 43.61 -9.72 -0.29
C ASP A 904 42.45 -10.14 -1.21
N PHE A 905 41.73 -9.20 -1.83
CA PHE A 905 40.61 -9.50 -2.70
C PHE A 905 41.03 -9.94 -4.10
N LEU A 906 40.20 -10.76 -4.73
CA LEU A 906 40.38 -11.14 -6.13
C LEU A 906 39.52 -10.26 -7.06
N PRO A 907 40.05 -9.83 -8.22
CA PRO A 907 39.25 -9.15 -9.24
C PRO A 907 38.04 -10.00 -9.64
N GLY A 908 36.84 -9.40 -9.59
CA GLY A 908 35.58 -10.07 -9.89
C GLY A 908 34.93 -10.81 -8.71
N GLN A 909 35.61 -10.93 -7.56
CA GLN A 909 35.05 -11.52 -6.34
C GLN A 909 33.86 -10.69 -5.82
N VAL A 910 32.84 -11.38 -5.33
CA VAL A 910 31.66 -10.76 -4.71
C VAL A 910 31.81 -10.85 -3.20
N VAL A 911 31.91 -9.71 -2.54
CA VAL A 911 32.17 -9.59 -1.11
C VAL A 911 31.12 -8.74 -0.41
N ASP A 912 31.03 -8.83 0.91
CA ASP A 912 30.15 -7.97 1.72
C ASP A 912 30.66 -6.52 1.68
N LYS A 913 29.75 -5.56 1.54
CA LYS A 913 30.09 -4.13 1.48
C LYS A 913 30.82 -3.65 2.73
N PHE A 914 30.50 -4.18 3.91
CA PHE A 914 31.14 -3.79 5.17
C PHE A 914 32.52 -4.43 5.33
N VAL A 915 32.67 -5.70 4.94
CA VAL A 915 33.99 -6.37 4.93
C VAL A 915 34.94 -5.67 3.96
N PHE A 916 34.45 -5.32 2.76
CA PHE A 916 35.21 -4.57 1.76
C PHE A 916 35.68 -3.21 2.29
N ARG A 917 34.80 -2.46 2.96
CA ARG A 917 35.15 -1.16 3.57
C ARG A 917 36.19 -1.31 4.68
N LYS A 918 36.01 -2.29 5.58
CA LYS A 918 36.92 -2.51 6.71
C LYS A 918 38.34 -2.85 6.23
N GLU A 919 38.47 -3.69 5.20
CA GLU A 919 39.78 -4.04 4.65
C GLU A 919 40.41 -2.84 3.93
N ASN A 920 39.63 -2.08 3.16
CA ASN A 920 40.13 -0.86 2.52
C ASN A 920 40.58 0.20 3.55
N GLU A 921 39.86 0.39 4.64
CA GLU A 921 40.26 1.30 5.72
C GLU A 921 41.57 0.86 6.38
N LYS A 922 41.78 -0.45 6.53
CA LYS A 922 43.03 -1.02 7.06
C LYS A 922 44.20 -0.79 6.09
N VAL A 923 44.04 -1.12 4.81
CA VAL A 923 45.05 -0.92 3.77
C VAL A 923 45.38 0.56 3.57
N LEU A 924 44.38 1.44 3.68
CA LEU A 924 44.57 2.89 3.62
C LEU A 924 45.37 3.42 4.81
N LYS A 925 45.14 2.89 6.03
CA LYS A 925 45.96 3.21 7.22
C LYS A 925 47.41 2.75 7.08
N GLU A 926 47.65 1.68 6.32
CA GLU A 926 48.99 1.20 5.96
C GLU A 926 49.63 2.02 4.81
N GLY A 927 48.92 3.01 4.24
CA GLY A 927 49.41 3.85 3.15
C GLY A 927 49.43 3.17 1.78
N LYS A 928 48.76 2.02 1.64
CA LYS A 928 48.71 1.22 0.40
C LYS A 928 47.49 1.56 -0.45
N ARG A 929 47.44 1.05 -1.69
CA ARG A 929 46.35 1.32 -2.63
C ARG A 929 45.10 0.49 -2.28
N PRO A 930 43.95 1.13 -1.98
CA PRO A 930 42.72 0.41 -1.67
C PRO A 930 42.11 -0.25 -2.92
N ALA A 931 41.32 -1.30 -2.71
CA ALA A 931 40.54 -1.93 -3.76
C ALA A 931 39.39 -1.04 -4.24
N THR A 932 39.00 -1.19 -5.50
CA THR A 932 37.80 -0.58 -6.07
C THR A 932 36.75 -1.65 -6.34
N ALA A 933 35.48 -1.32 -6.12
CA ALA A 933 34.37 -2.23 -6.37
C ALA A 933 33.15 -1.51 -6.91
N LYS A 934 32.30 -2.24 -7.64
CA LYS A 934 30.99 -1.78 -8.10
C LYS A 934 29.87 -2.41 -7.27
N PRO A 935 28.82 -1.67 -6.90
CA PRO A 935 27.69 -2.25 -6.18
C PRO A 935 26.99 -3.30 -7.05
N GLN A 936 26.52 -4.37 -6.42
CA GLN A 936 25.83 -5.45 -7.11
C GLN A 936 24.46 -5.71 -6.49
N LEU A 937 23.41 -5.54 -7.30
CA LEU A 937 22.05 -5.90 -6.94
C LEU A 937 21.82 -7.39 -7.18
N LEU A 938 21.51 -8.15 -6.13
CA LEU A 938 21.19 -9.57 -6.20
C LEU A 938 19.72 -9.82 -5.84
N GLY A 939 19.10 -10.79 -6.52
CA GLY A 939 17.78 -11.28 -6.14
C GLY A 939 17.81 -12.02 -4.80
N ILE A 940 16.67 -12.04 -4.09
CA ILE A 940 16.58 -12.60 -2.73
C ILE A 940 17.10 -14.05 -2.62
N THR A 941 16.84 -14.91 -3.62
CA THR A 941 17.31 -16.31 -3.60
C THR A 941 18.83 -16.39 -3.67
N LYS A 942 19.44 -15.63 -4.59
CA LYS A 942 20.91 -15.60 -4.74
C LYS A 942 21.56 -14.97 -3.51
N SER A 943 20.99 -13.90 -2.98
CA SER A 943 21.53 -13.23 -1.79
C SER A 943 21.51 -14.12 -0.55
N ALA A 944 20.47 -14.97 -0.39
CA ALA A 944 20.39 -15.89 0.73
C ALA A 944 21.43 -17.02 0.66
N LEU A 945 21.78 -17.49 -0.55
CA LEU A 945 22.83 -18.49 -0.76
C LEU A 945 24.22 -17.96 -0.38
N PHE A 946 24.47 -16.67 -0.61
CA PHE A 946 25.69 -15.99 -0.18
C PHE A 946 25.64 -15.56 1.29
N SER A 947 24.91 -16.25 2.18
CA SER A 947 24.99 -15.98 3.61
C SER A 947 26.40 -16.28 4.15
N GLU A 948 26.83 -15.58 5.21
CA GLU A 948 28.09 -15.88 5.91
C GLU A 948 28.03 -17.24 6.62
N SER A 949 26.88 -17.60 7.17
CA SER A 949 26.65 -18.92 7.79
C SER A 949 26.31 -19.95 6.71
N PHE A 950 27.20 -20.94 6.56
CA PHE A 950 26.96 -22.06 5.65
C PHE A 950 25.88 -23.01 6.20
N ILE A 951 25.70 -23.09 7.53
CA ILE A 951 24.63 -23.89 8.16
C ILE A 951 23.26 -23.31 7.78
N SER A 952 23.13 -21.98 7.88
CA SER A 952 21.92 -21.29 7.44
C SER A 952 21.68 -21.46 5.94
N ALA A 953 22.70 -21.27 5.10
CA ALA A 953 22.56 -21.42 3.65
C ALA A 953 22.17 -22.86 3.25
N ALA A 954 22.78 -23.87 3.88
CA ALA A 954 22.50 -25.28 3.61
C ALA A 954 21.05 -25.69 3.93
N SER A 955 20.43 -25.04 4.92
CA SER A 955 19.02 -25.26 5.28
C SER A 955 18.01 -24.61 4.32
N PHE A 956 18.46 -23.75 3.40
CA PHE A 956 17.59 -23.02 2.48
C PHE A 956 17.32 -23.80 1.20
N GLN A 957 18.34 -23.94 0.34
CA GLN A 957 18.32 -24.62 -0.97
C GLN A 957 19.74 -25.08 -1.35
N GLU A 958 19.87 -26.01 -2.30
CA GLU A 958 21.16 -26.50 -2.83
C GLU A 958 22.12 -27.03 -1.74
N THR A 959 21.59 -27.72 -0.72
CA THR A 959 22.33 -28.19 0.47
C THR A 959 23.65 -28.89 0.13
N THR A 960 23.64 -29.79 -0.87
CA THR A 960 24.84 -30.53 -1.29
C THR A 960 25.94 -29.59 -1.78
N LYS A 961 25.61 -28.65 -2.67
CA LYS A 961 26.55 -27.69 -3.23
C LYS A 961 27.12 -26.76 -2.14
N VAL A 962 26.27 -26.23 -1.27
CA VAL A 962 26.68 -25.33 -0.17
C VAL A 962 27.66 -26.05 0.77
N LEU A 963 27.37 -27.30 1.14
CA LEU A 963 28.24 -28.08 2.01
C LEU A 963 29.55 -28.47 1.32
N THR A 964 29.53 -28.79 0.02
CA THR A 964 30.75 -29.07 -0.74
C THR A 964 31.65 -27.84 -0.83
N GLU A 965 31.11 -26.66 -1.16
CA GLU A 965 31.87 -25.41 -1.19
C GLU A 965 32.45 -25.06 0.18
N ALA A 966 31.64 -25.20 1.25
CA ALA A 966 32.10 -24.95 2.61
C ALA A 966 33.22 -25.93 3.05
N ALA A 967 33.13 -27.20 2.66
CA ALA A 967 34.16 -28.19 2.94
C ALA A 967 35.46 -27.92 2.17
N LEU A 968 35.36 -27.55 0.89
CA LEU A 968 36.53 -27.20 0.06
C LEU A 968 37.26 -25.96 0.60
N GLU A 969 36.52 -24.96 1.07
CA GLU A 969 37.08 -23.73 1.64
C GLU A 969 37.47 -23.86 3.12
N SER A 970 37.17 -25.00 3.77
CA SER A 970 37.34 -25.20 5.22
C SER A 970 36.68 -24.07 6.04
N LYS A 971 35.46 -23.67 5.64
CA LYS A 971 34.72 -22.56 6.26
C LYS A 971 34.40 -22.86 7.74
N VAL A 972 34.58 -21.85 8.58
CA VAL A 972 34.19 -21.86 9.99
C VAL A 972 32.97 -20.96 10.18
N ASP A 973 31.91 -21.48 10.80
CA ASP A 973 30.68 -20.72 11.05
C ASP A 973 30.75 -19.98 12.40
N PRO A 974 30.58 -18.64 12.43
CA PRO A 974 30.66 -17.86 13.65
C PRO A 974 29.36 -17.83 14.48
N LEU A 975 28.29 -18.52 14.05
CA LEU A 975 27.00 -18.63 14.76
C LEU A 975 26.33 -17.30 15.11
N ARG A 976 26.38 -16.32 14.21
CA ARG A 976 25.90 -14.93 14.45
C ARG A 976 24.42 -14.70 14.13
N GLY A 977 23.82 -15.55 13.31
CA GLY A 977 22.42 -15.46 12.88
C GLY A 977 21.45 -16.29 13.72
N LEU A 978 20.16 -16.17 13.40
CA LEU A 978 19.09 -16.84 14.15
C LEU A 978 19.02 -18.34 13.86
N LYS A 979 19.12 -18.73 12.58
CA LYS A 979 18.75 -20.07 12.11
C LYS A 979 19.73 -21.14 12.55
N GLU A 980 21.01 -20.83 12.47
CA GLU A 980 22.08 -21.71 12.91
C GLU A 980 22.01 -21.99 14.42
N ASN A 981 21.67 -20.98 15.24
CA ASN A 981 21.46 -21.16 16.67
C ASN A 981 20.20 -21.99 16.96
N VAL A 982 19.11 -21.80 16.20
CA VAL A 982 17.91 -22.65 16.30
C VAL A 982 18.23 -24.10 15.95
N ILE A 983 18.97 -24.35 14.87
CA ILE A 983 19.34 -25.71 14.42
C ILE A 983 20.20 -26.44 15.47
N LEU A 984 21.12 -25.72 16.12
CA LEU A 984 21.99 -26.27 17.17
C LEU A 984 21.32 -26.35 18.55
N GLY A 985 20.13 -25.76 18.73
CA GLY A 985 19.45 -25.70 20.02
C GLY A 985 20.04 -24.67 21.00
N HIS A 986 20.72 -23.64 20.49
CA HIS A 986 21.25 -22.52 21.28
C HIS A 986 20.22 -21.38 21.39
N MET A 987 20.43 -20.49 22.38
CA MET A 987 19.68 -19.23 22.48
C MET A 987 19.95 -18.36 21.25
N ILE A 988 18.88 -17.83 20.66
CA ILE A 988 18.99 -16.98 19.47
C ILE A 988 19.62 -15.61 19.80
N PRO A 989 20.44 -15.03 18.90
CA PRO A 989 21.07 -13.71 19.09
C PRO A 989 20.10 -12.55 18.83
N ALA A 990 18.88 -12.65 19.37
CA ALA A 990 17.84 -11.62 19.34
C ALA A 990 16.99 -11.70 20.62
N GLY A 991 16.24 -10.64 20.90
CA GLY A 991 15.36 -10.55 22.07
C GLY A 991 16.10 -10.81 23.37
N THR A 992 15.61 -11.77 24.15
CA THR A 992 16.16 -12.17 25.46
C THR A 992 17.59 -12.73 25.36
N GLY A 993 17.92 -13.48 24.29
CA GLY A 993 19.26 -14.03 24.05
C GLY A 993 20.31 -13.01 23.59
N PHE A 994 19.89 -11.81 23.18
CA PHE A 994 20.79 -10.79 22.65
C PHE A 994 21.83 -10.29 23.68
N LYS A 995 21.45 -10.19 24.96
CA LYS A 995 22.37 -9.73 26.02
C LYS A 995 23.53 -10.71 26.24
N GLU A 996 23.26 -12.01 26.19
CA GLU A 996 24.31 -13.03 26.31
C GLU A 996 25.21 -13.06 25.07
N TYR A 997 24.62 -12.86 23.88
CA TYR A 997 25.38 -12.74 22.64
C TYR A 997 26.35 -11.56 22.69
N LEU A 998 25.87 -10.37 23.10
CA LEU A 998 26.71 -9.18 23.34
C LEU A 998 27.89 -9.54 24.24
N LYS A 999 27.61 -10.14 25.41
CA LYS A 999 28.63 -10.57 26.40
C LYS A 999 29.69 -11.51 25.82
N LYS A 1000 29.31 -12.47 24.99
CA LYS A 1000 30.22 -13.50 24.45
C LYS A 1000 31.03 -13.04 23.23
N HIS A 1001 30.44 -12.25 22.34
CA HIS A 1001 31.02 -11.95 21.01
C HIS A 1001 31.47 -10.50 20.84
N ILE A 1002 30.76 -9.53 21.42
CA ILE A 1002 31.06 -8.11 21.20
C ILE A 1002 32.13 -7.60 22.20
N TYR A 1003 32.16 -8.09 23.44
CA TYR A 1003 33.22 -7.76 24.41
C TYR A 1003 34.60 -8.34 24.05
N LYS A 1004 34.69 -9.26 23.09
CA LYS A 1004 35.97 -9.76 22.57
C LYS A 1004 36.56 -8.88 21.45
N GLU A 1005 35.75 -8.12 20.73
CA GLU A 1005 36.18 -7.33 19.56
C GLU A 1005 36.47 -5.85 19.87
N TYR A 1006 36.07 -5.31 21.03
CA TYR A 1006 36.35 -3.94 21.47
C TYR A 1006 36.73 -3.90 22.96
N PRO A 1007 37.94 -3.45 23.33
CA PRO A 1007 38.29 -3.23 24.73
C PRO A 1007 37.60 -1.94 25.19
N VAL A 1008 36.56 -2.09 26.00
CA VAL A 1008 36.04 -0.99 26.82
C VAL A 1008 36.51 -1.29 28.23
N GLU A 1009 37.14 -0.31 28.87
CA GLU A 1009 37.70 -0.41 30.22
C GLU A 1009 36.71 -1.05 31.20
N GLU A 1010 37.24 -1.99 31.97
CA GLU A 1010 36.52 -2.88 32.87
C GLU A 1010 35.74 -2.10 33.93
N ILE A 1011 34.43 -2.33 34.02
CA ILE A 1011 33.72 -2.20 35.29
C ILE A 1011 33.69 -3.61 35.92
N HIS A 1012 34.69 -3.89 36.76
CA HIS A 1012 34.68 -4.93 37.78
C HIS A 1012 33.49 -4.69 38.75
N ASP A 1013 32.77 -5.65 39.33
CA ASP A 1013 33.13 -6.98 39.84
C ASP A 1013 31.89 -7.89 39.85
N TYR A 1014 31.99 -9.12 39.32
CA TYR A 1014 31.08 -10.20 39.69
C TYR A 1014 31.90 -11.47 39.93
N LYS A 1015 31.96 -11.89 41.20
CA LYS A 1015 32.67 -13.12 41.64
C LYS A 1015 31.64 -14.26 41.77
N PRO A 1016 31.65 -15.25 40.85
CA PRO A 1016 30.63 -16.29 40.80
C PRO A 1016 30.75 -17.35 41.90
N ASP A 1017 31.79 -17.36 42.73
CA ASP A 1017 32.05 -18.49 43.65
C ASP A 1017 31.44 -18.35 45.06
N LEU A 1018 30.62 -17.32 45.32
CA LEU A 1018 30.01 -17.12 46.65
C LEU A 1018 28.61 -17.76 46.80
N PRO A 1019 28.25 -18.30 47.98
CA PRO A 1019 26.93 -18.87 48.27
C PRO A 1019 25.76 -17.88 48.11
N HIS A 1020 24.56 -18.39 47.78
CA HIS A 1020 23.35 -17.61 47.40
C HIS A 1020 22.97 -16.48 48.39
N LYS A 1021 23.17 -16.67 49.71
CA LYS A 1021 22.86 -15.65 50.72
C LYS A 1021 23.81 -14.44 50.71
N GLU A 1022 25.05 -14.60 50.23
CA GLU A 1022 26.03 -13.52 50.14
C GLU A 1022 25.95 -12.75 48.81
N ARG A 1023 25.53 -13.42 47.73
CA ARG A 1023 25.22 -12.75 46.44
C ARG A 1023 24.07 -11.74 46.55
N LEU A 1024 23.09 -12.02 47.41
CA LEU A 1024 21.98 -11.08 47.67
C LEU A 1024 22.45 -9.82 48.40
N LYS A 1025 23.49 -9.91 49.25
CA LYS A 1025 24.05 -8.76 49.98
C LYS A 1025 24.93 -7.86 49.11
N THR A 1026 25.58 -8.40 48.09
CA THR A 1026 26.35 -7.60 47.12
C THR A 1026 25.47 -6.91 46.08
N LEU A 1027 24.31 -7.48 45.75
CA LEU A 1027 23.31 -6.87 44.87
C LEU A 1027 22.46 -5.78 45.58
N PHE A 1028 22.29 -5.89 46.90
CA PHE A 1028 21.58 -4.92 47.72
C PHE A 1028 22.35 -4.66 49.03
N PRO A 1029 23.35 -3.76 49.04
CA PRO A 1029 24.02 -3.40 50.28
C PRO A 1029 23.04 -2.65 51.19
N ASP A 1030 22.88 -3.14 52.42
CA ASP A 1030 22.13 -2.44 53.47
C ASP A 1030 22.71 -1.02 53.63
N LYS A 1031 21.93 0.00 53.27
CA LYS A 1031 22.28 1.41 53.51
C LYS A 1031 22.45 1.62 55.01
N LYS A 1032 23.70 1.60 55.48
CA LYS A 1032 24.05 2.26 56.73
C LYS A 1032 23.95 3.76 56.52
N THR A 1033 23.01 4.34 57.26
CA THR A 1033 22.88 5.76 57.55
C THR A 1033 24.20 6.31 58.09
N ASP A 1034 24.82 7.25 57.36
CA ASP A 1034 25.69 8.25 57.97
C ASP A 1034 24.93 9.58 58.06
N GLN A 1035 24.79 10.04 59.30
CA GLN A 1035 24.27 11.34 59.67
C GLN A 1035 25.38 12.38 59.47
N SER A 1036 25.14 13.39 58.62
CA SER A 1036 25.50 14.79 58.91
C SER A 1036 25.04 15.73 57.79
N ALA A 1037 24.10 16.63 58.15
CA ALA A 1037 23.77 17.96 57.58
C ALA A 1037 23.50 18.07 56.06
N SER A 1038 22.40 18.65 55.55
CA SER A 1038 21.39 19.57 56.10
C SER A 1038 20.24 19.76 55.09
N SER A 1039 18.99 19.87 55.62
CA SER A 1039 17.80 20.65 55.14
C SER A 1039 17.36 20.54 53.67
N GLU A 1040 16.11 20.35 53.25
CA GLU A 1040 14.73 20.44 53.75
C GLU A 1040 13.89 19.85 52.59
N SER A 1041 12.95 18.92 52.71
CA SER A 1041 11.53 19.21 53.00
C SER A 1041 10.66 17.98 52.66
N ALA A 1042 9.68 17.69 53.53
CA ALA A 1042 8.43 16.90 53.35
C ALA A 1042 8.51 15.38 53.03
N LEU A 1043 8.35 14.46 54.00
CA LEU A 1043 7.15 13.92 54.71
C LEU A 1043 6.53 12.66 54.04
N PRO A 1044 6.00 11.69 54.82
CA PRO A 1044 6.17 10.25 54.57
C PRO A 1044 4.87 9.51 54.21
N LEU A 1045 4.97 8.38 53.51
CA LEU A 1045 3.89 7.40 53.39
C LEU A 1045 4.28 6.11 54.08
N GLU A 1046 3.48 5.78 55.11
CA GLU A 1046 3.58 4.65 56.00
C GLU A 1046 3.47 3.31 55.26
N LYS A 1047 4.35 2.37 55.62
CA LYS A 1047 4.16 0.94 55.36
C LYS A 1047 3.30 0.35 56.46
N LYS A 1048 2.22 -0.34 56.10
CA LYS A 1048 1.66 -1.44 56.89
C LYS A 1048 1.69 -2.72 56.04
N ASN A 1049 2.45 -3.68 56.56
CA ASN A 1049 2.52 -5.13 56.35
C ASN A 1049 2.17 -5.71 54.98
#